data_AF-A0A7M5V631-F1
#
_entry.id   AF-A0A7M5V631-F1
#
_cell.length_a   1.000
_cell.length_b   1.000
_cell.length_c   1.000
_cell.angle_alpha   90.00
_cell.angle_beta   90.00
_cell.angle_gamma   90.00
#
_symmetry.space_group_name_H-M   'P 1'
#
loop_
_entity.id
_entity.type
_entity.pdbx_description
1 polymer ?
#
loop_
_entity_poly.entity_id
_entity_poly.type
_entity_poly.pdbx_seq_one_letter_code
_entity_poly.pdbx_strand_id
1 'polypeptide(L)'
;MAGRRLRQFFTGRRGSQNGDRPSNEEDDATAQGEQQLSQVEQQLGQVGLDDQSSNDAPGAVGGPPIVPAGASSGNGAVAGGSGGAIGGDGVYTTSKEMYDNSTDYIVASLAEGMVPNEDQSGFSFQIELIKRLERFLILGTEGNTYYASEKDRTYENISCINELLEKGEVDKVLHILKTFSVQGRCPKEEPILVALVQCCYFQNAEIRKKAYDLVTPICNIPTKLFRFIELCQQNVNQERTAKKHLTELPKELKKNPLKQNPLKRKKEPMESEECIEEAPDSKKAKKQKKKNSPFKSYHTDKARSSGWGRMRRRGISSFYCDKNKSAERLLYLLTKFKNRNNWNHRQVLGYAHPKISKDDEEQDGKNLVLAYCTRGVEGFQKKLNEIKRRSANCLPQNVSRIQNFVQILEQVSKLSPENEGDEEKLLEFLRGYGIRESADEFAVEIVLPGVPLTPPPPSSGKEKAKNSKQPFQVVREHIPTAFLSSAKVWEALLQDMPMTAMLRNLGKMTSLGLFQKPENLKIVLDALGDTNRLQKARIHPIKLLIGMKAYENGASLSMMSSVTKTNTTTWEANQEILKILDKAFYKSFKQPETQDAFRTGKRFMLALDVSGSMTCGGCNGCEQLTPSIAATALSMVTWNIEEHVEMVAFGGRLERLEDHGLRKDLTINDAWRKMSRINFGSTDCALPMNYAIDRNLDIDVFIVYTDSDTNSYNHPHKALQRYREKMGKPNAKLIVIALTSNGFSIADPNDRHMLDVVGFDPAVPEMICNFVNDSY
;
A
#
# COMPACT_ATOMS: atom_id res chain seq x y z
N MET A 1 -25.72 -1.60 47.74
CA MET A 1 -25.62 -0.26 47.14
C MET A 1 -25.86 -0.40 45.63
N ALA A 2 -26.99 0.10 45.13
CA ALA A 2 -27.43 0.06 43.73
C ALA A 2 -27.88 1.50 43.34
N GLY A 3 -28.11 1.89 42.08
CA GLY A 3 -28.02 1.20 40.78
C GLY A 3 -29.22 1.52 39.86
N ARG A 4 -29.07 1.25 38.55
CA ARG A 4 -30.08 1.35 37.44
C ARG A 4 -30.30 2.74 36.75
N ARG A 5 -30.42 2.64 35.41
CA ARG A 5 -31.21 3.46 34.44
C ARG A 5 -30.80 4.95 34.27
N LEU A 6 -30.77 5.57 33.08
CA LEU A 6 -31.33 5.34 31.73
C LEU A 6 -32.82 5.75 31.54
N ARG A 7 -33.05 7.04 31.21
CA ARG A 7 -33.87 7.54 30.08
C ARG A 7 -33.90 9.08 30.00
N GLN A 8 -34.25 9.61 28.82
CA GLN A 8 -34.58 11.02 28.58
C GLN A 8 -35.94 11.37 29.22
N PHE A 9 -36.22 12.66 29.42
CA PHE A 9 -37.57 13.20 29.25
C PHE A 9 -37.51 14.59 28.58
N PHE A 10 -38.57 14.91 27.85
CA PHE A 10 -38.76 16.15 27.08
C PHE A 10 -40.17 16.69 27.42
N THR A 11 -40.44 17.97 27.17
CA THR A 11 -41.72 18.69 27.41
C THR A 11 -42.10 18.90 28.90
N GLY A 12 -42.82 19.96 29.28
CA GLY A 12 -43.23 21.16 28.52
C GLY A 12 -44.44 21.89 29.14
N ARG A 13 -44.88 23.01 28.51
CA ARG A 13 -46.03 23.90 28.87
C ARG A 13 -45.81 24.84 30.09
N ARG A 14 -46.42 26.03 30.17
CA ARG A 14 -47.12 26.89 29.16
C ARG A 14 -47.24 28.35 29.63
N GLY A 15 -47.15 29.28 28.68
CA GLY A 15 -47.79 30.60 28.67
C GLY A 15 -47.18 31.73 29.51
N SER A 16 -47.57 33.00 29.35
CA SER A 16 -48.23 33.68 28.21
C SER A 16 -48.56 35.13 28.59
N GLN A 17 -47.96 36.15 27.96
CA GLN A 17 -48.64 37.37 27.48
C GLN A 17 -47.68 38.35 26.76
N ASN A 18 -48.27 39.07 25.80
CA ASN A 18 -48.06 40.43 25.25
C ASN A 18 -46.74 41.18 25.56
N GLY A 19 -46.16 41.95 24.63
CA GLY A 19 -46.65 42.29 23.27
C GLY A 19 -45.70 43.22 22.49
N ASP A 20 -46.27 43.83 21.44
CA ASP A 20 -45.82 44.98 20.65
C ASP A 20 -44.52 44.90 19.81
N ARG A 21 -44.73 45.03 18.48
CA ARG A 21 -43.79 45.55 17.49
C ARG A 21 -44.24 46.96 17.10
N PRO A 22 -43.36 47.79 16.52
CA PRO A 22 -43.71 48.65 15.39
C PRO A 22 -43.20 48.08 14.06
N SER A 23 -43.74 48.59 12.95
CA SER A 23 -43.43 48.21 11.56
C SER A 23 -42.65 49.30 10.83
N ASN A 24 -42.28 49.03 9.57
CA ASN A 24 -41.72 50.01 8.64
C ASN A 24 -42.68 51.19 8.40
N GLU A 25 -42.13 52.32 7.97
CA GLU A 25 -42.76 53.24 7.02
C GLU A 25 -41.76 53.53 5.88
N GLU A 26 -42.26 53.44 4.64
CA GLU A 26 -41.74 54.08 3.42
C GLU A 26 -42.29 55.55 3.41
N ASP A 27 -42.06 56.48 2.48
CA ASP A 27 -41.49 56.49 1.12
C ASP A 27 -40.77 57.89 0.92
N ASP A 28 -40.56 58.57 -0.21
CA ASP A 28 -41.30 58.70 -1.46
C ASP A 28 -40.45 59.45 -2.55
N ALA A 29 -40.93 59.42 -3.79
CA ALA A 29 -40.63 60.28 -4.95
C ALA A 29 -39.27 60.07 -5.68
N THR A 30 -39.20 60.03 -7.02
CA THR A 30 -40.21 60.33 -8.06
C THR A 30 -40.11 59.36 -9.26
N ALA A 31 -41.25 59.04 -9.88
CA ALA A 31 -41.32 58.12 -11.03
C ALA A 31 -41.16 58.81 -12.41
N GLN A 32 -40.57 58.06 -13.36
CA GLN A 32 -40.69 58.17 -14.83
C GLN A 32 -40.02 56.92 -15.43
N GLY A 33 -40.59 56.16 -16.38
CA GLY A 33 -41.95 56.15 -16.92
C GLY A 33 -42.01 55.19 -18.11
N GLU A 34 -42.96 54.27 -18.17
CA GLU A 34 -43.13 53.38 -19.33
C GLU A 34 -43.68 54.16 -20.54
N GLN A 35 -42.99 54.17 -21.68
CA GLN A 35 -43.62 54.12 -23.01
C GLN A 35 -42.66 54.02 -24.20
N GLN A 36 -43.16 53.38 -25.26
CA GLN A 36 -42.82 53.54 -26.70
C GLN A 36 -41.39 53.16 -27.15
N LEU A 37 -41.20 52.15 -28.02
CA LEU A 37 -41.62 51.95 -29.42
C LEU A 37 -40.67 52.59 -30.45
N SER A 38 -40.13 51.72 -31.31
CA SER A 38 -39.95 51.91 -32.77
C SER A 38 -38.95 52.97 -33.28
N GLN A 39 -38.20 52.59 -34.32
CA GLN A 39 -37.38 53.45 -35.20
C GLN A 39 -36.21 54.23 -34.57
N VAL A 40 -35.02 53.64 -34.67
CA VAL A 40 -33.99 54.18 -35.60
C VAL A 40 -33.39 53.03 -36.39
N GLU A 41 -33.92 52.79 -37.59
CA GLU A 41 -33.08 52.25 -38.68
C GLU A 41 -32.31 53.41 -39.33
N GLN A 42 -31.37 53.08 -40.23
CA GLN A 42 -30.45 53.99 -40.92
C GLN A 42 -29.29 54.48 -40.01
N GLN A 43 -28.04 54.53 -40.47
CA GLN A 43 -27.53 54.41 -41.84
C GLN A 43 -26.12 53.82 -41.85
N LEU A 44 -25.87 52.81 -42.72
CA LEU A 44 -24.64 52.66 -43.52
C LEU A 44 -24.80 51.45 -44.48
N GLY A 45 -25.24 51.72 -45.71
CA GLY A 45 -25.26 50.76 -46.82
C GLY A 45 -23.86 50.51 -47.39
N GLN A 46 -23.57 49.34 -47.98
CA GLN A 46 -23.98 48.86 -49.32
C GLN A 46 -23.19 49.47 -50.50
N VAL A 47 -22.32 48.63 -51.09
CA VAL A 47 -22.19 48.28 -52.53
C VAL A 47 -21.69 46.80 -52.49
N GLY A 48 -22.07 45.80 -53.30
CA GLY A 48 -22.57 45.73 -54.68
C GLY A 48 -21.41 45.37 -55.62
N LEU A 49 -21.49 44.49 -56.63
CA LEU A 49 -22.54 43.57 -57.13
C LEU A 49 -21.83 42.54 -58.09
N ASP A 50 -22.58 41.81 -58.93
CA ASP A 50 -22.16 41.16 -60.22
C ASP A 50 -21.56 39.72 -60.28
N ASP A 51 -22.46 38.73 -60.19
CA ASP A 51 -22.93 37.81 -61.27
C ASP A 51 -22.07 36.68 -61.94
N GLN A 52 -22.81 35.74 -62.58
CA GLN A 52 -22.47 34.55 -63.39
C GLN A 52 -21.98 33.30 -62.62
N SER A 53 -22.76 32.20 -62.45
CA SER A 53 -23.44 31.27 -63.39
C SER A 53 -22.49 30.19 -63.99
N SER A 54 -22.86 28.90 -64.15
CA SER A 54 -24.17 28.21 -64.05
C SER A 54 -24.02 26.69 -63.71
N ASN A 55 -25.13 26.08 -63.25
CA ASN A 55 -25.66 24.71 -63.50
C ASN A 55 -24.75 23.44 -63.34
N ASP A 56 -25.25 22.23 -62.99
CA ASP A 56 -26.63 21.69 -62.92
C ASP A 56 -26.87 20.76 -61.69
N ALA A 57 -28.15 20.40 -61.46
CA ALA A 57 -28.66 19.41 -60.49
C ALA A 57 -29.65 18.45 -61.23
N PRO A 58 -30.49 17.54 -60.62
CA PRO A 58 -30.93 17.40 -59.22
C PRO A 58 -31.01 15.96 -58.64
N GLY A 59 -31.45 15.83 -57.38
CA GLY A 59 -31.86 14.53 -56.78
C GLY A 59 -32.03 14.53 -55.24
N ALA A 60 -33.21 14.94 -54.72
CA ALA A 60 -33.59 14.81 -53.30
C ALA A 60 -34.31 13.47 -53.02
N VAL A 61 -34.69 13.00 -51.81
CA VAL A 61 -35.04 13.56 -50.47
C VAL A 61 -34.66 12.48 -49.40
N GLY A 62 -34.37 12.69 -48.11
CA GLY A 62 -34.32 13.88 -47.23
C GLY A 62 -34.30 13.49 -45.72
N GLY A 63 -34.93 14.29 -44.85
CA GLY A 63 -35.14 14.09 -43.39
C GLY A 63 -36.24 15.06 -42.88
N PRO A 64 -36.39 15.42 -41.58
CA PRO A 64 -35.68 15.07 -40.33
C PRO A 64 -36.72 14.56 -39.26
N PRO A 65 -36.70 14.79 -37.90
CA PRO A 65 -35.71 15.39 -36.99
C PRO A 65 -35.46 14.69 -35.61
N ILE A 66 -34.58 15.32 -34.80
CA ILE A 66 -34.39 15.16 -33.33
C ILE A 66 -35.36 16.16 -32.63
N VAL A 67 -35.81 16.16 -31.37
CA VAL A 67 -35.28 16.00 -29.97
C VAL A 67 -36.52 15.97 -29.00
N PRO A 68 -36.46 15.88 -27.65
CA PRO A 68 -35.39 15.63 -26.66
C PRO A 68 -35.78 14.55 -25.58
N ALA A 69 -35.10 14.52 -24.42
CA ALA A 69 -35.40 13.64 -23.27
C ALA A 69 -36.41 14.24 -22.26
N GLY A 70 -37.11 13.37 -21.52
CA GLY A 70 -38.07 13.72 -20.45
C GLY A 70 -38.17 12.61 -19.39
N ALA A 71 -38.50 12.96 -18.14
CA ALA A 71 -38.23 12.13 -16.97
C ALA A 71 -39.42 11.29 -16.43
N SER A 72 -39.08 10.38 -15.51
CA SER A 72 -39.82 9.97 -14.29
C SER A 72 -40.66 8.68 -14.25
N SER A 73 -40.36 7.89 -13.21
CA SER A 73 -41.25 7.07 -12.34
C SER A 73 -42.17 5.97 -12.92
N GLY A 74 -42.20 4.82 -12.23
CA GLY A 74 -43.30 3.85 -12.36
C GLY A 74 -42.99 2.43 -11.86
N ASN A 75 -43.12 2.16 -10.55
CA ASN A 75 -43.23 0.78 -10.06
C ASN A 75 -44.64 0.25 -10.39
N GLY A 76 -44.74 -0.90 -11.05
CA GLY A 76 -46.04 -1.52 -11.38
C GLY A 76 -45.92 -3.01 -11.66
N ALA A 77 -46.06 -3.84 -10.62
CA ALA A 77 -46.14 -5.30 -10.78
C ALA A 77 -47.60 -5.71 -11.03
N VAL A 78 -47.86 -6.38 -12.16
CA VAL A 78 -49.14 -7.03 -12.48
C VAL A 78 -48.85 -8.41 -13.07
N ALA A 79 -49.55 -9.43 -12.58
CA ALA A 79 -49.52 -10.77 -13.15
C ALA A 79 -50.77 -11.00 -14.00
N GLY A 80 -50.62 -11.74 -15.10
CA GLY A 80 -51.73 -12.14 -15.98
C GLY A 80 -51.23 -13.09 -17.06
N GLY A 81 -51.78 -14.31 -17.09
CA GLY A 81 -51.33 -15.36 -18.00
C GLY A 81 -52.43 -15.83 -18.95
N SER A 82 -52.10 -15.89 -20.23
CA SER A 82 -52.76 -16.66 -21.27
C SER A 82 -51.73 -16.88 -22.40
N GLY A 83 -51.79 -17.92 -23.22
CA GLY A 83 -52.79 -18.99 -23.27
C GLY A 83 -53.04 -19.41 -24.71
N GLY A 84 -52.06 -20.07 -25.34
CA GLY A 84 -52.16 -20.50 -26.74
C GLY A 84 -51.09 -21.55 -27.05
N ALA A 85 -51.52 -22.75 -27.40
CA ALA A 85 -50.66 -23.87 -27.75
C ALA A 85 -50.86 -24.26 -29.21
N ILE A 86 -49.76 -24.45 -29.93
CA ILE A 86 -49.71 -25.16 -31.22
C ILE A 86 -48.52 -26.11 -31.11
N GLY A 87 -48.73 -27.39 -31.42
CA GLY A 87 -47.77 -28.45 -31.14
C GLY A 87 -46.67 -28.62 -32.20
N GLY A 88 -45.59 -29.28 -31.80
CA GLY A 88 -44.53 -29.78 -32.68
C GLY A 88 -43.66 -30.75 -31.88
N ASP A 89 -43.65 -32.02 -32.27
CA ASP A 89 -42.94 -33.06 -31.52
C ASP A 89 -41.42 -32.87 -31.60
N GLY A 90 -40.81 -32.62 -30.44
CA GLY A 90 -39.38 -32.55 -30.25
C GLY A 90 -39.02 -33.08 -28.86
N VAL A 91 -38.22 -34.14 -28.80
CA VAL A 91 -37.75 -34.71 -27.52
C VAL A 91 -36.66 -33.80 -26.95
N TYR A 92 -37.07 -32.74 -26.28
CA TYR A 92 -36.18 -31.89 -25.50
C TYR A 92 -35.73 -32.65 -24.25
N THR A 93 -34.59 -33.35 -24.35
CA THR A 93 -33.80 -33.78 -23.18
C THR A 93 -33.56 -32.55 -22.31
N THR A 94 -34.06 -32.57 -21.07
CA THR A 94 -34.08 -31.35 -20.25
C THR A 94 -32.66 -30.89 -19.96
N SER A 95 -32.41 -29.58 -20.13
CA SER A 95 -31.06 -28.99 -20.08
C SER A 95 -30.28 -29.29 -18.79
N LYS A 96 -30.97 -29.66 -17.70
CA LYS A 96 -30.36 -30.10 -16.45
C LYS A 96 -29.40 -31.28 -16.62
N GLU A 97 -29.77 -32.29 -17.43
CA GLU A 97 -28.93 -33.49 -17.63
C GLU A 97 -27.65 -33.20 -18.44
N MET A 98 -27.64 -32.15 -19.27
CA MET A 98 -26.41 -31.66 -19.92
C MET A 98 -25.49 -30.90 -18.95
N TYR A 99 -26.04 -30.21 -17.95
CA TYR A 99 -25.25 -29.51 -16.94
C TYR A 99 -24.62 -30.47 -15.91
N ASP A 100 -25.34 -31.51 -15.46
CA ASP A 100 -24.75 -32.51 -14.56
C ASP A 100 -23.60 -33.29 -15.26
N ASN A 101 -23.85 -33.84 -16.46
CA ASN A 101 -22.83 -34.61 -17.20
C ASN A 101 -21.59 -33.81 -17.63
N SER A 102 -21.72 -32.49 -17.86
CA SER A 102 -20.55 -31.64 -18.17
C SER A 102 -19.76 -31.27 -16.91
N THR A 103 -20.42 -31.11 -15.77
CA THR A 103 -19.75 -30.81 -14.49
C THR A 103 -18.84 -31.98 -14.06
N ASP A 104 -19.33 -33.22 -14.10
CA ASP A 104 -18.52 -34.40 -13.74
C ASP A 104 -17.30 -34.58 -14.65
N TYR A 105 -17.45 -34.33 -15.96
CA TYR A 105 -16.33 -34.42 -16.92
C TYR A 105 -15.29 -33.30 -16.74
N ILE A 106 -15.71 -32.12 -16.28
CA ILE A 106 -14.82 -31.00 -15.95
C ILE A 106 -14.06 -31.26 -14.65
N VAL A 107 -14.74 -31.76 -13.61
CA VAL A 107 -14.13 -32.14 -12.32
C VAL A 107 -13.09 -33.25 -12.52
N ALA A 108 -13.38 -34.24 -13.36
CA ALA A 108 -12.43 -35.29 -13.75
C ALA A 108 -11.21 -34.78 -14.56
N SER A 109 -11.19 -33.51 -14.97
CA SER A 109 -10.10 -32.91 -15.74
C SER A 109 -9.18 -31.97 -14.94
N LEU A 110 -9.53 -31.61 -13.70
CA LEU A 110 -8.74 -30.69 -12.87
C LEU A 110 -7.38 -31.31 -12.52
N ALA A 111 -6.33 -30.49 -12.43
CA ALA A 111 -5.03 -30.96 -11.96
C ALA A 111 -5.08 -31.21 -10.44
N GLU A 112 -4.32 -32.20 -9.96
CA GLU A 112 -4.21 -32.47 -8.53
C GLU A 112 -3.66 -31.24 -7.79
N GLY A 113 -4.38 -30.77 -6.76
CA GLY A 113 -4.00 -29.60 -5.97
C GLY A 113 -4.63 -28.26 -6.36
N MET A 114 -5.50 -28.22 -7.38
CA MET A 114 -6.31 -27.02 -7.67
C MET A 114 -7.44 -26.81 -6.63
N VAL A 115 -7.83 -25.56 -6.42
CA VAL A 115 -8.89 -25.12 -5.50
C VAL A 115 -9.82 -24.10 -6.19
N PRO A 116 -11.10 -23.98 -5.79
CA PRO A 116 -11.97 -22.92 -6.30
C PRO A 116 -11.45 -21.51 -5.96
N ASN A 117 -11.70 -20.55 -6.86
CA ASN A 117 -11.32 -19.14 -6.68
C ASN A 117 -12.15 -18.43 -5.58
N GLU A 118 -11.85 -17.14 -5.35
CA GLU A 118 -12.47 -16.29 -4.32
C GLU A 118 -14.01 -16.15 -4.50
N ASP A 119 -14.51 -16.26 -5.74
CA ASP A 119 -15.94 -16.23 -6.09
C ASP A 119 -16.57 -17.58 -6.51
N GLN A 120 -15.78 -18.66 -6.52
CA GLN A 120 -16.17 -20.01 -6.97
C GLN A 120 -16.56 -20.11 -8.47
N SER A 121 -16.26 -19.10 -9.30
CA SER A 121 -16.54 -19.13 -10.76
C SER A 121 -15.51 -19.93 -11.59
N GLY A 122 -14.37 -20.27 -10.98
CA GLY A 122 -13.29 -21.03 -11.61
C GLY A 122 -12.40 -21.73 -10.58
N PHE A 123 -11.32 -22.35 -11.08
CA PHE A 123 -10.34 -23.07 -10.27
C PHE A 123 -8.93 -22.55 -10.55
N SER A 124 -8.13 -22.40 -9.50
CA SER A 124 -6.73 -21.93 -9.52
C SER A 124 -5.87 -22.79 -8.60
N PHE A 125 -4.55 -22.65 -8.65
CA PHE A 125 -3.66 -23.26 -7.66
C PHE A 125 -3.60 -22.42 -6.38
N GLN A 126 -3.50 -23.09 -5.22
CA GLN A 126 -3.19 -22.41 -3.96
C GLN A 126 -1.71 -22.03 -3.95
N ILE A 127 -1.42 -20.73 -3.79
CA ILE A 127 -0.04 -20.23 -3.83
C ILE A 127 0.78 -20.69 -2.62
N GLU A 128 2.07 -20.94 -2.83
CA GLU A 128 3.03 -21.29 -1.79
C GLU A 128 3.08 -20.22 -0.68
N LEU A 129 3.14 -20.66 0.59
CA LEU A 129 3.04 -19.78 1.75
C LEU A 129 4.12 -18.68 1.78
N ILE A 130 5.35 -18.97 1.33
CA ILE A 130 6.41 -17.95 1.21
C ILE A 130 6.04 -16.91 0.16
N LYS A 131 5.55 -17.32 -1.02
CA LYS A 131 5.08 -16.40 -2.07
C LYS A 131 3.84 -15.61 -1.63
N ARG A 132 2.95 -16.19 -0.82
CA ARG A 132 1.84 -15.45 -0.19
C ARG A 132 2.36 -14.36 0.78
N LEU A 133 3.40 -14.65 1.55
CA LEU A 133 4.09 -13.66 2.39
C LEU A 133 4.75 -12.56 1.53
N GLU A 134 5.42 -12.89 0.41
CA GLU A 134 5.95 -11.88 -0.51
C GLU A 134 4.83 -10.97 -1.06
N ARG A 135 3.70 -11.54 -1.52
CA ARG A 135 2.50 -10.80 -1.97
C ARG A 135 1.98 -9.85 -0.88
N PHE A 136 1.81 -10.33 0.35
CA PHE A 136 1.36 -9.52 1.49
C PHE A 136 2.32 -8.36 1.81
N LEU A 137 3.63 -8.59 1.79
CA LEU A 137 4.64 -7.58 2.15
C LEU A 137 4.79 -6.45 1.14
N ILE A 138 4.46 -6.70 -0.14
CA ILE A 138 4.61 -5.72 -1.23
C ILE A 138 3.28 -5.05 -1.55
N LEU A 139 2.19 -5.80 -1.72
CA LEU A 139 0.90 -5.27 -2.13
C LEU A 139 0.04 -4.79 -0.94
N GLY A 140 0.27 -5.36 0.25
CA GLY A 140 -0.53 -5.10 1.44
C GLY A 140 -1.95 -5.65 1.33
N THR A 141 -2.84 -5.17 2.19
CA THR A 141 -4.27 -5.53 2.23
C THR A 141 -5.19 -4.31 2.29
N GLU A 142 -4.61 -3.10 2.24
CA GLU A 142 -5.35 -1.84 2.31
C GLU A 142 -6.16 -1.58 1.04
N GLY A 143 -7.46 -1.34 1.21
CA GLY A 143 -8.44 -1.26 0.13
C GLY A 143 -9.12 -2.59 -0.14
N ASN A 144 -10.45 -2.55 -0.31
CA ASN A 144 -11.19 -3.74 -0.76
C ASN A 144 -10.78 -4.10 -2.18
N THR A 145 -10.66 -5.40 -2.43
CA THR A 145 -10.68 -5.93 -3.80
C THR A 145 -12.12 -6.15 -4.26
N TYR A 146 -12.29 -6.53 -5.53
CA TYR A 146 -13.60 -6.86 -6.10
C TYR A 146 -14.33 -7.97 -5.30
N TYR A 147 -13.58 -8.94 -4.76
CA TYR A 147 -14.13 -10.15 -4.12
C TYR A 147 -14.05 -10.15 -2.58
N ALA A 148 -12.91 -9.80 -1.98
CA ALA A 148 -12.74 -9.81 -0.51
C ALA A 148 -12.38 -8.43 0.10
N SER A 149 -12.74 -8.25 1.37
CA SER A 149 -12.48 -7.03 2.13
C SER A 149 -11.07 -6.96 2.72
N GLU A 150 -10.61 -5.75 3.01
CA GLU A 150 -9.33 -5.47 3.69
C GLU A 150 -9.14 -6.31 4.98
N LYS A 151 -10.21 -6.54 5.76
CA LYS A 151 -10.13 -7.27 7.03
C LYS A 151 -9.89 -8.76 6.83
N ASP A 152 -10.58 -9.35 5.87
CA ASP A 152 -10.55 -10.80 5.62
C ASP A 152 -9.20 -11.17 5.00
N ARG A 153 -8.76 -10.39 4.00
CA ARG A 153 -7.41 -10.50 3.42
C ARG A 153 -6.30 -10.29 4.46
N THR A 154 -6.50 -9.41 5.45
CA THR A 154 -5.54 -9.24 6.56
C THR A 154 -5.52 -10.47 7.47
N TYR A 155 -6.68 -11.06 7.78
CA TYR A 155 -6.77 -12.27 8.61
C TYR A 155 -6.12 -13.48 7.94
N GLU A 156 -6.38 -13.73 6.65
CA GLU A 156 -5.80 -14.86 5.92
C GLU A 156 -4.26 -14.76 5.82
N ASN A 157 -3.74 -13.57 5.51
CA ASN A 157 -2.28 -13.38 5.42
C ASN A 157 -1.60 -13.49 6.80
N ILE A 158 -2.29 -13.12 7.90
CA ILE A 158 -1.84 -13.44 9.27
C ILE A 158 -1.88 -14.95 9.54
N SER A 159 -2.90 -15.68 9.03
CA SER A 159 -2.99 -17.14 9.16
C SER A 159 -1.81 -17.83 8.46
N CYS A 160 -1.49 -17.41 7.23
CA CYS A 160 -0.33 -17.87 6.46
C CYS A 160 1.00 -17.72 7.23
N ILE A 161 1.18 -16.59 7.93
CA ILE A 161 2.37 -16.37 8.77
C ILE A 161 2.42 -17.33 9.97
N ASN A 162 1.28 -17.63 10.60
CA ASN A 162 1.24 -18.62 11.68
C ASN A 162 1.59 -20.02 11.16
N GLU A 163 1.05 -20.42 10.01
CA GLU A 163 1.32 -21.73 9.41
C GLU A 163 2.81 -21.93 9.07
N LEU A 164 3.47 -20.90 8.53
CA LEU A 164 4.93 -20.90 8.31
C LEU A 164 5.73 -21.07 9.63
N LEU A 165 5.32 -20.37 10.70
CA LEU A 165 5.97 -20.47 12.00
C LEU A 165 5.70 -21.81 12.71
N GLU A 166 4.55 -22.45 12.46
CA GLU A 166 4.19 -23.78 12.95
C GLU A 166 4.87 -24.90 12.16
N LYS A 167 5.05 -24.73 10.84
CA LYS A 167 5.89 -25.58 9.97
C LYS A 167 7.40 -25.45 10.26
N GLY A 168 7.81 -24.49 11.08
CA GLY A 168 9.20 -24.31 11.53
C GLY A 168 10.05 -23.40 10.64
N GLU A 169 9.48 -22.77 9.61
CA GLU A 169 10.17 -21.93 8.62
C GLU A 169 10.56 -20.53 9.13
N VAL A 170 10.83 -20.45 10.43
CA VAL A 170 11.06 -19.22 11.20
C VAL A 170 12.19 -18.39 10.62
N ASP A 171 13.32 -19.01 10.30
CA ASP A 171 14.48 -18.27 9.82
C ASP A 171 14.32 -17.80 8.37
N LYS A 172 13.50 -18.49 7.53
CA LYS A 172 13.09 -17.96 6.22
C LYS A 172 12.20 -16.73 6.39
N VAL A 173 11.14 -16.82 7.20
CA VAL A 173 10.21 -15.69 7.47
C VAL A 173 10.97 -14.47 8.02
N LEU A 174 11.81 -14.67 9.03
CA LEU A 174 12.58 -13.58 9.64
C LEU A 174 13.66 -13.02 8.71
N HIS A 175 14.27 -13.86 7.84
CA HIS A 175 15.15 -13.38 6.77
C HIS A 175 14.39 -12.50 5.78
N ILE A 176 13.24 -12.96 5.26
CA ILE A 176 12.41 -12.21 4.30
C ILE A 176 12.03 -10.84 4.86
N LEU A 177 11.51 -10.79 6.11
CA LEU A 177 11.16 -9.51 6.76
C LEU A 177 12.37 -8.57 6.87
N LYS A 178 13.54 -9.08 7.30
CA LYS A 178 14.77 -8.26 7.37
C LYS A 178 15.18 -7.77 5.97
N THR A 179 15.29 -8.66 5.01
CA THR A 179 15.79 -8.39 3.65
C THR A 179 14.88 -7.42 2.90
N PHE A 180 13.55 -7.58 2.96
CA PHE A 180 12.60 -6.67 2.32
C PHE A 180 12.67 -5.26 2.92
N SER A 181 12.76 -5.12 4.25
CA SER A 181 12.91 -3.80 4.89
C SER A 181 14.26 -3.13 4.58
N VAL A 182 15.31 -3.92 4.35
CA VAL A 182 16.67 -3.43 4.09
C VAL A 182 16.86 -3.06 2.62
N GLN A 183 16.32 -3.84 1.69
CA GLN A 183 16.32 -3.54 0.26
C GLN A 183 15.27 -2.47 -0.12
N GLY A 184 14.22 -2.30 0.69
CA GLY A 184 13.15 -1.35 0.40
C GLY A 184 12.06 -1.89 -0.54
N ARG A 185 11.96 -3.23 -0.68
CA ARG A 185 10.95 -3.93 -1.50
C ARG A 185 9.51 -3.77 -0.97
N CYS A 186 9.33 -3.35 0.28
CA CYS A 186 8.02 -2.96 0.81
C CYS A 186 7.69 -1.50 0.46
N PRO A 187 6.61 -1.20 -0.27
CA PRO A 187 6.20 0.18 -0.52
C PRO A 187 5.56 0.80 0.73
N LYS A 188 4.70 0.07 1.44
CA LYS A 188 4.17 0.48 2.74
C LYS A 188 4.86 -0.26 3.88
N GLU A 189 4.95 0.42 5.01
CA GLU A 189 5.52 -0.13 6.24
C GLU A 189 4.50 -0.99 7.01
N GLU A 190 3.21 -0.89 6.69
CA GLU A 190 2.15 -1.53 7.47
C GLU A 190 2.20 -3.07 7.44
N PRO A 191 2.28 -3.75 6.27
CA PRO A 191 2.20 -5.22 6.24
C PRO A 191 3.41 -5.88 6.93
N ILE A 192 4.60 -5.32 6.72
CA ILE A 192 5.83 -5.79 7.35
C ILE A 192 5.84 -5.59 8.87
N LEU A 193 5.23 -4.51 9.38
CA LEU A 193 5.08 -4.32 10.82
C LEU A 193 4.00 -5.23 11.42
N VAL A 194 2.91 -5.52 10.70
CA VAL A 194 1.91 -6.53 11.11
C VAL A 194 2.55 -7.92 11.19
N ALA A 195 3.32 -8.33 10.17
CA ALA A 195 4.02 -9.61 10.15
C ALA A 195 5.07 -9.72 11.29
N LEU A 196 5.84 -8.66 11.53
CA LEU A 196 6.79 -8.60 12.65
C LEU A 196 6.07 -8.67 14.01
N VAL A 197 4.92 -8.02 14.17
CA VAL A 197 4.10 -8.12 15.39
C VAL A 197 3.58 -9.54 15.59
N GLN A 198 3.12 -10.23 14.53
CA GLN A 198 2.68 -11.61 14.64
C GLN A 198 3.82 -12.53 15.13
N CYS A 199 5.02 -12.39 14.56
CA CYS A 199 6.21 -13.11 15.04
C CYS A 199 6.58 -12.75 16.49
N CYS A 200 6.39 -11.49 16.91
CA CYS A 200 6.65 -11.01 18.28
C CYS A 200 5.62 -11.49 19.32
N TYR A 201 4.45 -11.99 18.91
CA TYR A 201 3.39 -12.52 19.78
C TYR A 201 3.18 -14.03 19.65
N PHE A 202 3.79 -14.69 18.67
CA PHE A 202 3.73 -16.14 18.45
C PHE A 202 4.05 -16.97 19.71
N GLN A 203 3.51 -18.19 19.81
CA GLN A 203 3.47 -18.96 21.07
C GLN A 203 4.86 -19.38 21.60
N ASN A 204 5.81 -19.70 20.71
CA ASN A 204 7.18 -20.08 21.07
C ASN A 204 8.02 -18.87 21.55
N ALA A 205 8.72 -19.01 22.68
CA ALA A 205 9.54 -17.95 23.27
C ALA A 205 10.81 -17.61 22.48
N GLU A 206 11.39 -18.57 21.76
CA GLU A 206 12.61 -18.38 20.98
C GLU A 206 12.32 -17.65 19.67
N ILE A 207 11.19 -18.00 19.02
CA ILE A 207 10.66 -17.28 17.85
C ILE A 207 10.42 -15.81 18.21
N ARG A 208 9.72 -15.54 19.32
CA ARG A 208 9.54 -14.16 19.82
C ARG A 208 10.88 -13.46 20.08
N LYS A 209 11.90 -14.16 20.58
CA LYS A 209 13.23 -13.56 20.83
C LYS A 209 13.85 -13.12 19.51
N LYS A 210 13.99 -14.03 18.53
CA LYS A 210 14.52 -13.71 17.18
C LYS A 210 13.74 -12.56 16.53
N ALA A 211 12.41 -12.54 16.66
CA ALA A 211 11.56 -11.46 16.15
C ALA A 211 11.80 -10.11 16.84
N TYR A 212 11.93 -10.07 18.18
CA TYR A 212 12.23 -8.82 18.89
C TYR A 212 13.63 -8.28 18.56
N ASP A 213 14.60 -9.15 18.23
CA ASP A 213 15.93 -8.73 17.80
C ASP A 213 15.89 -8.05 16.39
N LEU A 214 14.86 -8.29 15.57
CA LEU A 214 14.63 -7.57 14.30
C LEU A 214 13.90 -6.21 14.43
N VAL A 215 13.39 -5.84 15.62
CA VAL A 215 12.67 -4.56 15.78
C VAL A 215 13.56 -3.36 15.48
N THR A 216 14.85 -3.40 15.80
CA THR A 216 15.77 -2.28 15.53
C THR A 216 16.12 -2.10 14.04
N PRO A 217 16.51 -3.15 13.27
CA PRO A 217 16.76 -3.00 11.84
C PRO A 217 15.50 -2.72 11.00
N ILE A 218 14.34 -3.27 11.35
CA ILE A 218 13.08 -3.02 10.61
C ILE A 218 12.51 -1.64 10.98
N CYS A 219 12.33 -1.34 12.27
CA CYS A 219 11.80 -0.06 12.75
C CYS A 219 12.88 1.04 12.81
N ASN A 220 13.64 1.21 11.73
CA ASN A 220 14.80 2.10 11.64
C ASN A 220 14.49 3.61 11.82
N ILE A 221 13.21 4.03 11.77
CA ILE A 221 12.75 5.40 12.03
C ILE A 221 11.59 5.42 13.04
N PRO A 222 11.38 6.51 13.81
CA PRO A 222 10.33 6.59 14.82
C PRO A 222 8.91 6.32 14.32
N THR A 223 8.55 6.70 13.08
CA THR A 223 7.23 6.40 12.50
C THR A 223 6.94 4.89 12.50
N LYS A 224 7.91 4.07 12.07
CA LYS A 224 7.79 2.61 12.09
C LYS A 224 7.71 2.09 13.53
N LEU A 225 8.57 2.61 14.42
CA LEU A 225 8.58 2.21 15.84
C LEU A 225 7.24 2.52 16.53
N PHE A 226 6.67 3.71 16.30
CA PHE A 226 5.38 4.10 16.87
C PHE A 226 4.23 3.26 16.30
N ARG A 227 4.21 2.97 14.99
CA ARG A 227 3.19 2.08 14.43
C ARG A 227 3.33 0.63 14.92
N PHE A 228 4.55 0.11 15.06
CA PHE A 228 4.82 -1.19 15.70
C PHE A 228 4.31 -1.23 17.16
N ILE A 229 4.56 -0.18 17.93
CA ILE A 229 4.09 -0.06 19.32
C ILE A 229 2.56 0.02 19.38
N GLU A 230 1.92 0.70 18.44
CA GLU A 230 0.47 0.79 18.32
C GLU A 230 -0.15 -0.56 17.93
N LEU A 231 0.37 -1.25 16.92
CA LEU A 231 -0.07 -2.60 16.52
C LEU A 231 0.07 -3.60 17.69
N CYS A 232 1.20 -3.57 18.41
CA CYS A 232 1.39 -4.34 19.65
C CYS A 232 0.30 -4.02 20.69
N GLN A 233 -0.15 -2.77 20.79
CA GLN A 233 -1.16 -2.35 21.76
C GLN A 233 -2.58 -2.73 21.32
N GLN A 234 -2.86 -2.67 20.02
CA GLN A 234 -4.12 -3.09 19.41
C GLN A 234 -4.33 -4.60 19.62
N ASN A 235 -3.32 -5.43 19.38
CA ASN A 235 -3.35 -6.89 19.65
C ASN A 235 -3.60 -7.18 21.15
N VAL A 236 -2.86 -6.54 22.06
CA VAL A 236 -3.06 -6.65 23.52
C VAL A 236 -4.48 -6.23 23.95
N ASN A 237 -5.09 -5.26 23.27
CA ASN A 237 -6.46 -4.84 23.55
C ASN A 237 -7.50 -5.83 22.99
N GLN A 238 -7.29 -6.39 21.80
CA GLN A 238 -8.11 -7.47 21.23
C GLN A 238 -8.11 -8.71 22.13
N GLU A 239 -6.94 -9.17 22.59
CA GLU A 239 -6.79 -10.24 23.59
C GLU A 239 -7.65 -10.01 24.84
N ARG A 240 -7.61 -8.78 25.39
CA ARG A 240 -8.36 -8.40 26.60
C ARG A 240 -9.86 -8.41 26.36
N THR A 241 -10.33 -7.90 25.22
CA THR A 241 -11.74 -7.88 24.84
C THR A 241 -12.28 -9.29 24.62
N ALA A 242 -11.55 -10.14 23.87
CA ALA A 242 -11.90 -11.55 23.70
C ALA A 242 -11.99 -12.29 25.06
N LYS A 243 -11.00 -12.10 25.94
CA LYS A 243 -11.01 -12.66 27.30
C LYS A 243 -12.19 -12.15 28.15
N LYS A 244 -12.55 -10.87 28.01
CA LYS A 244 -13.73 -10.28 28.66
C LYS A 244 -15.02 -10.97 28.21
N HIS A 245 -15.27 -11.07 26.89
CA HIS A 245 -16.42 -11.78 26.36
C HIS A 245 -16.46 -13.25 26.80
N LEU A 246 -15.33 -13.96 26.75
CA LEU A 246 -15.21 -15.33 27.28
C LEU A 246 -15.58 -15.43 28.76
N THR A 247 -15.20 -14.46 29.61
CA THR A 247 -15.65 -14.43 31.01
C THR A 247 -17.13 -14.11 31.15
N GLU A 248 -17.68 -13.22 30.33
CA GLU A 248 -19.07 -12.72 30.41
C GLU A 248 -20.11 -13.64 29.74
N LEU A 249 -19.70 -14.59 28.90
CA LEU A 249 -20.58 -15.63 28.34
C LEU A 249 -21.42 -16.34 29.43
N PRO A 250 -22.73 -16.60 29.22
CA PRO A 250 -23.57 -17.32 30.18
C PRO A 250 -22.99 -18.66 30.64
N LYS A 251 -23.25 -19.02 31.91
CA LYS A 251 -22.70 -20.24 32.53
C LYS A 251 -23.14 -21.54 31.84
N GLU A 252 -24.21 -21.50 31.04
CA GLU A 252 -24.79 -22.69 30.40
C GLU A 252 -24.00 -23.12 29.16
N LEU A 253 -23.59 -22.16 28.32
CA LEU A 253 -22.68 -22.39 27.18
C LEU A 253 -21.26 -22.83 27.59
N LYS A 254 -20.97 -22.84 28.90
CA LYS A 254 -19.72 -23.34 29.49
C LYS A 254 -19.83 -24.80 29.97
N LYS A 255 -20.99 -25.45 29.81
CA LYS A 255 -21.15 -26.89 30.03
C LYS A 255 -20.83 -27.66 28.75
N ASN A 256 -20.09 -28.76 28.88
CA ASN A 256 -19.65 -29.60 27.77
C ASN A 256 -20.85 -30.38 27.17
N PRO A 257 -21.14 -30.32 25.85
CA PRO A 257 -22.39 -30.88 25.28
C PRO A 257 -22.61 -32.39 25.49
N LEU A 258 -21.54 -33.17 25.72
CA LEU A 258 -21.59 -34.63 25.87
C LEU A 258 -22.21 -35.14 27.19
N LYS A 259 -23.06 -34.36 27.87
CA LYS A 259 -23.77 -34.76 29.10
C LYS A 259 -25.21 -34.25 29.20
N GLN A 260 -25.98 -34.24 28.11
CA GLN A 260 -27.45 -34.15 28.19
C GLN A 260 -28.16 -34.63 26.91
N ASN A 261 -28.43 -35.95 26.80
CA ASN A 261 -29.55 -36.42 25.98
C ASN A 261 -30.03 -37.86 26.36
N PRO A 262 -31.05 -38.01 27.22
CA PRO A 262 -31.66 -39.31 27.55
C PRO A 262 -32.72 -39.69 26.50
N LEU A 263 -32.32 -39.91 25.25
CA LEU A 263 -33.24 -40.36 24.20
C LEU A 263 -33.64 -41.83 24.43
N LYS A 264 -34.95 -42.08 24.48
CA LYS A 264 -35.56 -43.39 24.69
C LYS A 264 -35.15 -44.36 23.57
N ARG A 265 -34.33 -45.36 23.86
CA ARG A 265 -34.31 -46.60 23.06
C ARG A 265 -35.59 -47.39 23.36
N LYS A 266 -36.24 -47.92 22.32
CA LYS A 266 -37.28 -48.95 22.49
C LYS A 266 -36.67 -50.17 23.18
N LYS A 267 -37.46 -50.84 24.03
CA LYS A 267 -37.19 -52.22 24.44
C LYS A 267 -37.90 -53.15 23.45
N GLU A 268 -37.15 -54.09 22.90
CA GLU A 268 -37.66 -55.40 22.50
C GLU A 268 -36.90 -56.44 23.38
N PRO A 269 -37.50 -57.59 23.70
CA PRO A 269 -37.00 -58.45 24.77
C PRO A 269 -35.87 -59.39 24.31
N MET A 270 -34.93 -59.64 25.22
CA MET A 270 -34.20 -60.91 25.32
C MET A 270 -34.15 -61.31 26.80
N GLU A 271 -33.98 -62.60 27.04
CA GLU A 271 -34.28 -63.28 28.30
C GLU A 271 -33.01 -63.60 29.14
N SER A 272 -33.22 -64.21 30.31
CA SER A 272 -32.28 -65.03 31.11
C SER A 272 -30.93 -64.44 31.58
N GLU A 273 -30.73 -64.50 32.91
CA GLU A 273 -29.49 -64.99 33.60
C GLU A 273 -28.15 -64.20 33.48
N GLU A 274 -27.25 -64.16 34.49
CA GLU A 274 -27.38 -64.25 35.95
C GLU A 274 -26.10 -63.66 36.65
N CYS A 275 -26.00 -63.78 37.98
CA CYS A 275 -24.77 -63.73 38.82
C CYS A 275 -23.86 -62.46 38.88
N ILE A 276 -24.14 -61.64 39.89
CA ILE A 276 -23.26 -61.17 41.00
C ILE A 276 -21.71 -61.24 40.82
N GLU A 277 -20.98 -60.12 40.99
CA GLU A 277 -19.98 -59.87 42.08
C GLU A 277 -19.32 -58.46 42.02
N GLU A 278 -18.71 -58.02 43.12
CA GLU A 278 -18.18 -56.66 43.32
C GLU A 278 -16.64 -56.52 43.14
N ALA A 279 -16.16 -55.27 43.13
CA ALA A 279 -14.77 -54.89 42.81
C ALA A 279 -13.74 -55.26 43.91
N PRO A 280 -12.42 -55.21 43.57
CA PRO A 280 -11.71 -53.96 43.92
C PRO A 280 -10.60 -53.45 42.96
N ASP A 281 -10.41 -52.12 43.06
CA ASP A 281 -9.28 -51.24 42.70
C ASP A 281 -8.06 -51.76 41.89
N SER A 282 -7.80 -51.11 40.73
CA SER A 282 -6.54 -51.23 39.97
C SER A 282 -5.90 -49.89 39.59
N LYS A 283 -5.26 -49.22 40.57
CA LYS A 283 -4.37 -48.04 40.40
C LYS A 283 -3.09 -48.31 39.57
N LYS A 284 -3.17 -48.82 38.33
CA LYS A 284 -2.01 -48.99 37.42
C LYS A 284 -2.25 -48.98 35.90
N ALA A 285 -3.45 -48.67 35.40
CA ALA A 285 -3.81 -48.86 33.97
C ALA A 285 -4.22 -47.59 33.17
N LYS A 286 -3.71 -46.38 33.49
CA LYS A 286 -4.05 -45.13 32.75
C LYS A 286 -2.83 -44.25 32.36
N LYS A 287 -1.71 -44.87 31.97
CA LYS A 287 -0.47 -44.17 31.51
C LYS A 287 -0.18 -44.29 29.99
N GLN A 288 -1.15 -44.75 29.20
CA GLN A 288 -1.25 -44.53 27.74
C GLN A 288 -2.69 -44.08 27.39
N LYS A 289 -2.91 -43.67 26.13
CA LYS A 289 -4.19 -43.10 25.61
C LYS A 289 -4.67 -41.82 26.32
N LYS A 290 -3.79 -40.81 26.44
CA LYS A 290 -4.18 -39.39 26.60
C LYS A 290 -3.18 -38.39 25.98
N LYS A 291 -2.77 -38.68 24.74
CA LYS A 291 -2.23 -37.71 23.77
C LYS A 291 -3.21 -37.61 22.58
N ASN A 292 -3.05 -36.60 21.74
CA ASN A 292 -3.84 -36.29 20.54
C ASN A 292 -5.25 -35.76 20.83
N SER A 293 -5.32 -34.46 21.13
CA SER A 293 -6.45 -33.57 20.82
C SER A 293 -5.85 -32.16 20.65
N PRO A 294 -6.05 -31.48 19.52
CA PRO A 294 -5.25 -30.30 19.16
C PRO A 294 -5.61 -29.04 19.96
N PHE A 295 -6.84 -28.94 20.48
CA PHE A 295 -7.27 -27.80 21.30
C PHE A 295 -7.29 -28.15 22.79
N LYS A 296 -6.25 -27.70 23.51
CA LYS A 296 -6.28 -27.64 24.97
C LYS A 296 -5.69 -26.32 25.47
N SER A 297 -6.58 -25.41 25.88
CA SER A 297 -6.24 -24.05 26.31
C SER A 297 -5.51 -24.04 27.66
N TYR A 298 -4.19 -23.84 27.62
CA TYR A 298 -3.38 -23.58 28.82
C TYR A 298 -3.49 -22.12 29.26
N HIS A 299 -4.68 -21.74 29.72
CA HIS A 299 -4.85 -20.51 30.50
C HIS A 299 -4.15 -20.68 31.86
N THR A 300 -2.88 -20.29 31.93
CA THR A 300 -2.25 -19.97 33.22
C THR A 300 -2.69 -18.56 33.63
N ASP A 301 -3.21 -18.39 34.84
CA ASP A 301 -3.74 -17.12 35.36
C ASP A 301 -2.67 -16.04 35.58
N LYS A 302 -2.20 -15.45 34.49
CA LYS A 302 -1.41 -14.22 34.53
C LYS A 302 -2.35 -13.02 34.52
N ALA A 303 -2.41 -12.35 35.67
CA ALA A 303 -3.13 -11.10 35.88
C ALA A 303 -2.89 -10.09 34.73
N ARG A 304 -3.93 -9.32 34.40
CA ARG A 304 -4.06 -8.42 33.23
C ARG A 304 -2.74 -7.80 32.79
N SER A 305 -2.03 -8.48 31.87
CA SER A 305 -0.75 -8.03 31.32
C SER A 305 -0.87 -6.60 30.80
N SER A 306 0.08 -5.74 31.16
CA SER A 306 0.15 -4.36 30.66
C SER A 306 0.47 -4.27 29.17
N GLY A 307 0.84 -5.39 28.53
CA GLY A 307 1.40 -5.43 27.18
C GLY A 307 2.89 -5.10 27.12
N TRP A 308 3.51 -4.63 28.20
CA TRP A 308 4.91 -4.17 28.26
C TRP A 308 5.82 -5.18 28.97
N GLY A 309 5.84 -6.42 28.47
CA GLY A 309 6.69 -7.49 28.99
C GLY A 309 8.20 -7.24 28.79
N ARG A 310 9.05 -8.00 29.50
CA ARG A 310 10.53 -7.85 29.47
C ARG A 310 11.12 -7.86 28.04
N MET A 311 10.60 -8.71 27.15
CA MET A 311 11.05 -8.81 25.75
C MET A 311 10.71 -7.54 24.95
N ARG A 312 9.43 -7.11 24.96
CA ARG A 312 8.98 -5.87 24.30
C ARG A 312 9.75 -4.64 24.79
N ARG A 313 9.99 -4.51 26.10
CA ARG A 313 10.81 -3.40 26.63
C ARG A 313 12.25 -3.43 26.12
N ARG A 314 12.87 -4.61 26.00
CA ARG A 314 14.24 -4.77 25.45
C ARG A 314 14.29 -4.39 23.96
N GLY A 315 13.43 -4.97 23.12
CA GLY A 315 13.41 -4.71 21.66
C GLY A 315 13.00 -3.29 21.27
N ILE A 316 12.23 -2.59 22.11
CA ILE A 316 11.97 -1.15 21.93
C ILE A 316 13.14 -0.31 22.47
N SER A 317 13.76 -0.70 23.59
CA SER A 317 14.93 0.02 24.13
C SER A 317 16.13 -0.02 23.19
N SER A 318 16.35 -1.12 22.48
CA SER A 318 17.46 -1.26 21.54
C SER A 318 17.40 -0.30 20.35
N PHE A 319 16.23 0.27 20.01
CA PHE A 319 16.15 1.37 19.05
C PHE A 319 16.91 2.63 19.52
N TYR A 320 16.80 2.95 20.81
CA TYR A 320 17.42 4.13 21.43
C TYR A 320 18.86 3.86 21.91
N CYS A 321 19.14 2.62 22.35
CA CYS A 321 20.45 2.16 22.79
C CYS A 321 21.32 1.61 21.64
N ASP A 322 20.87 1.79 20.39
CA ASP A 322 21.52 1.27 19.19
C ASP A 322 22.95 1.82 19.06
N LYS A 323 23.92 0.93 18.83
CA LYS A 323 25.32 1.31 18.61
C LYS A 323 25.52 1.94 17.22
N ASN A 324 24.78 1.50 16.21
CA ASN A 324 24.96 1.89 14.81
C ASN A 324 24.22 3.20 14.45
N LYS A 325 23.63 3.88 15.45
CA LYS A 325 22.90 5.13 15.32
C LYS A 325 23.56 6.16 16.21
N SER A 326 24.20 7.18 15.66
CA SER A 326 24.90 8.21 16.44
C SER A 326 23.95 9.05 17.31
N ALA A 327 24.46 9.72 18.34
CA ALA A 327 23.70 10.64 19.17
C ALA A 327 23.09 11.79 18.33
N GLU A 328 23.86 12.27 17.35
CA GLU A 328 23.43 13.29 16.38
C GLU A 328 22.25 12.79 15.52
N ARG A 329 22.35 11.57 14.99
CA ARG A 329 21.26 10.93 14.23
C ARG A 329 20.04 10.64 15.11
N LEU A 330 20.25 10.24 16.37
CA LEU A 330 19.16 10.03 17.32
C LEU A 330 18.42 11.34 17.60
N LEU A 331 19.14 12.46 17.78
CA LEU A 331 18.53 13.79 17.94
C LEU A 331 17.69 14.15 16.72
N TYR A 332 18.25 14.08 15.50
CA TYR A 332 17.54 14.36 14.25
C TYR A 332 16.24 13.56 14.12
N LEU A 333 16.28 12.25 14.41
CA LEU A 333 15.08 11.40 14.32
C LEU A 333 14.02 11.80 15.35
N LEU A 334 14.42 12.04 16.60
CA LEU A 334 13.51 12.38 17.70
C LEU A 334 12.90 13.79 17.56
N THR A 335 13.61 14.73 16.93
CA THR A 335 13.12 16.10 16.67
C THR A 335 12.26 16.18 15.41
N LYS A 336 12.57 15.40 14.36
CA LYS A 336 11.79 15.33 13.11
C LYS A 336 10.46 14.58 13.29
N PHE A 337 10.46 13.58 14.16
CA PHE A 337 9.31 12.69 14.37
C PHE A 337 8.81 12.74 15.83
N LYS A 338 8.68 13.94 16.43
CA LYS A 338 8.30 14.16 17.85
C LYS A 338 7.13 13.28 18.33
N ASN A 339 6.14 13.07 17.47
CA ASN A 339 5.00 12.16 17.65
C ASN A 339 4.52 11.59 16.30
N ARG A 340 3.96 10.37 16.28
CA ARG A 340 3.12 9.79 15.19
C ARG A 340 2.20 8.71 15.79
N ASN A 341 1.09 8.40 15.11
CA ASN A 341 0.18 7.30 15.50
C ASN A 341 -0.28 7.34 16.97
N ASN A 342 -0.54 8.54 17.51
CA ASN A 342 -0.88 8.82 18.91
C ASN A 342 0.22 8.53 19.96
N TRP A 343 1.43 8.13 19.53
CA TRP A 343 2.60 7.94 20.38
C TRP A 343 3.61 9.08 20.24
N ASN A 344 4.32 9.38 21.34
CA ASN A 344 5.46 10.28 21.37
C ASN A 344 6.65 9.66 22.12
N HIS A 345 7.84 10.24 21.93
CA HIS A 345 9.06 9.69 22.55
C HIS A 345 9.02 9.69 24.08
N ARG A 346 8.45 10.71 24.73
CA ARG A 346 8.34 10.79 26.20
C ARG A 346 7.54 9.61 26.78
N GLN A 347 6.44 9.23 26.15
CA GLN A 347 5.66 8.03 26.53
C GLN A 347 6.47 6.75 26.33
N VAL A 348 7.05 6.55 25.14
CA VAL A 348 7.76 5.30 24.81
C VAL A 348 8.99 5.10 25.69
N LEU A 349 9.76 6.16 25.98
CA LEU A 349 10.89 6.13 26.91
C LEU A 349 10.41 5.81 28.35
N GLY A 350 9.26 6.34 28.75
CA GLY A 350 8.60 6.08 30.03
C GLY A 350 8.09 4.64 30.22
N TYR A 351 7.81 3.90 29.14
CA TYR A 351 7.42 2.48 29.22
C TYR A 351 8.56 1.49 28.94
N ALA A 352 9.51 1.85 28.06
CA ALA A 352 10.61 0.98 27.68
C ALA A 352 11.75 0.97 28.72
N HIS A 353 12.04 2.14 29.31
CA HIS A 353 13.19 2.40 30.19
C HIS A 353 14.54 1.96 29.56
N PRO A 354 14.94 2.54 28.40
CA PRO A 354 16.25 2.27 27.82
C PRO A 354 17.37 2.62 28.81
N LYS A 355 18.41 1.78 28.83
CA LYS A 355 19.61 1.98 29.64
C LYS A 355 20.78 2.22 28.71
N ILE A 356 21.29 3.43 28.76
CA ILE A 356 22.49 3.89 28.05
C ILE A 356 23.55 4.12 29.13
N SER A 357 24.78 3.66 28.90
CA SER A 357 25.85 3.78 29.90
C SER A 357 26.43 5.20 29.93
N LYS A 358 27.49 5.46 30.70
CA LYS A 358 28.07 6.81 30.88
C LYS A 358 29.58 6.84 30.60
N ASP A 359 30.04 5.87 29.83
CA ASP A 359 31.44 5.42 29.80
C ASP A 359 32.17 5.89 28.53
N ASP A 360 31.43 6.58 27.64
CA ASP A 360 31.81 6.98 26.29
C ASP A 360 31.02 8.25 25.89
N GLU A 361 31.66 9.16 25.16
CA GLU A 361 31.10 10.45 24.71
C GLU A 361 29.83 10.29 23.87
N GLU A 362 29.77 9.23 23.08
CA GLU A 362 28.62 8.90 22.23
C GLU A 362 27.42 8.38 23.06
N GLN A 363 27.68 7.65 24.16
CA GLN A 363 26.63 7.30 25.13
C GLN A 363 26.17 8.54 25.93
N ASP A 364 27.06 9.46 26.27
CA ASP A 364 26.68 10.71 26.95
C ASP A 364 25.85 11.64 26.05
N GLY A 365 26.20 11.75 24.76
CA GLY A 365 25.39 12.41 23.75
C GLY A 365 23.98 11.83 23.68
N LYS A 366 23.85 10.50 23.61
CA LYS A 366 22.54 9.83 23.63
C LYS A 366 21.75 10.08 24.92
N ASN A 367 22.39 10.01 26.09
CA ASN A 367 21.75 10.33 27.37
C ASN A 367 21.21 11.77 27.40
N LEU A 368 21.97 12.72 26.84
CA LEU A 368 21.59 14.13 26.73
C LEU A 368 20.36 14.32 25.81
N VAL A 369 20.32 13.64 24.66
CA VAL A 369 19.15 13.63 23.76
C VAL A 369 17.91 13.04 24.44
N LEU A 370 18.05 11.92 25.17
CA LEU A 370 16.93 11.34 25.92
C LEU A 370 16.45 12.25 27.06
N ALA A 371 17.34 13.04 27.67
CA ALA A 371 16.97 14.04 28.66
C ALA A 371 16.11 15.16 28.05
N TYR A 372 16.48 15.68 26.88
CA TYR A 372 15.67 16.66 26.14
C TYR A 372 14.27 16.09 25.80
N CYS A 373 14.19 14.90 25.22
CA CYS A 373 12.91 14.32 24.80
C CYS A 373 12.00 13.88 25.96
N THR A 374 12.50 13.80 27.20
CA THR A 374 11.69 13.44 28.39
C THR A 374 11.36 14.63 29.30
N ARG A 375 12.21 15.66 29.33
CA ARG A 375 12.18 16.77 30.29
C ARG A 375 12.44 18.16 29.67
N GLY A 376 12.49 18.28 28.35
CA GLY A 376 12.72 19.54 27.63
C GLY A 376 14.09 20.17 27.92
N VAL A 377 14.17 21.49 27.71
CA VAL A 377 15.40 22.28 27.86
C VAL A 377 15.98 22.21 29.28
N GLU A 378 15.13 22.17 30.32
CA GLU A 378 15.59 22.03 31.71
C GLU A 378 16.37 20.73 31.94
N GLY A 379 15.80 19.61 31.47
CA GLY A 379 16.44 18.29 31.59
C GLY A 379 17.72 18.19 30.75
N PHE A 380 17.71 18.78 29.56
CA PHE A 380 18.88 18.91 28.71
C PHE A 380 19.99 19.70 29.40
N GLN A 381 19.71 20.92 29.88
CA GLN A 381 20.70 21.79 30.52
C GLN A 381 21.26 21.17 31.82
N LYS A 382 20.41 20.51 32.62
CA LYS A 382 20.87 19.75 33.80
C LYS A 382 21.84 18.65 33.40
N LYS A 383 21.51 17.84 32.39
CA LYS A 383 22.35 16.73 31.91
C LYS A 383 23.64 17.22 31.24
N LEU A 384 23.59 18.34 30.53
CA LEU A 384 24.75 19.03 29.94
C LEU A 384 25.71 19.52 31.03
N ASN A 385 25.18 20.08 32.13
CA ASN A 385 26.00 20.50 33.27
C ASN A 385 26.64 19.29 34.00
N GLU A 386 26.00 18.12 34.04
CA GLU A 386 26.61 16.87 34.53
C GLU A 386 27.75 16.35 33.61
N ILE A 387 27.71 16.66 32.31
CA ILE A 387 28.78 16.33 31.37
C ILE A 387 29.95 17.32 31.56
N LYS A 388 29.68 18.64 31.49
CA LYS A 388 30.71 19.69 31.71
C LYS A 388 31.52 19.48 32.99
N ARG A 389 30.87 19.13 34.10
CA ARG A 389 31.54 18.86 35.39
C ARG A 389 32.47 17.64 35.39
N ARG A 390 32.20 16.61 34.57
CA ARG A 390 33.10 15.46 34.42
C ARG A 390 34.25 15.75 33.45
N SER A 391 33.96 16.50 32.38
CA SER A 391 34.89 16.79 31.28
C SER A 391 35.72 18.08 31.49
N ALA A 392 35.99 18.46 32.75
CA ALA A 392 36.75 19.67 33.11
C ALA A 392 36.30 20.96 32.39
N ASN A 393 34.99 21.13 32.23
CA ASN A 393 34.29 22.18 31.46
C ASN A 393 34.54 22.20 29.94
N CYS A 394 35.45 21.39 29.39
CA CYS A 394 35.49 21.11 27.96
C CYS A 394 34.29 20.21 27.58
N LEU A 395 33.67 20.42 26.42
CA LEU A 395 32.61 19.54 25.93
C LEU A 395 33.13 18.66 24.78
N PRO A 396 32.77 17.36 24.76
CA PRO A 396 32.90 16.52 23.57
C PRO A 396 32.33 17.19 22.31
N GLN A 397 32.92 16.91 21.14
CA GLN A 397 32.53 17.58 19.90
C GLN A 397 31.08 17.27 19.50
N ASN A 398 30.65 16.01 19.65
CA ASN A 398 29.27 15.58 19.39
C ASN A 398 28.27 16.28 20.34
N VAL A 399 28.58 16.37 21.65
CA VAL A 399 27.77 17.06 22.66
C VAL A 399 27.67 18.56 22.36
N SER A 400 28.76 19.18 21.90
CA SER A 400 28.78 20.59 21.51
C SER A 400 27.88 20.88 20.31
N ARG A 401 27.94 20.04 19.26
CA ARG A 401 27.04 20.17 18.10
C ARG A 401 25.58 19.91 18.46
N ILE A 402 25.32 18.92 19.33
CA ILE A 402 24.00 18.64 19.91
C ILE A 402 23.46 19.85 20.69
N GLN A 403 24.30 20.55 21.47
CA GLN A 403 23.92 21.81 22.13
C GLN A 403 23.49 22.87 21.11
N ASN A 404 24.30 23.10 20.08
CA ASN A 404 24.02 24.11 19.06
C ASN A 404 22.72 23.80 18.30
N PHE A 405 22.50 22.54 17.89
CA PHE A 405 21.27 22.18 17.16
C PHE A 405 20.01 22.26 18.02
N VAL A 406 20.07 21.89 19.30
CA VAL A 406 18.95 22.12 20.24
C VAL A 406 18.68 23.62 20.39
N GLN A 407 19.70 24.47 20.50
CA GLN A 407 19.52 25.93 20.58
C GLN A 407 18.85 26.50 19.32
N ILE A 408 19.24 26.05 18.12
CA ILE A 408 18.61 26.46 16.85
C ILE A 408 17.14 26.02 16.80
N LEU A 409 16.84 24.77 17.18
CA LEU A 409 15.46 24.27 17.20
C LEU A 409 14.56 25.05 18.19
N GLU A 410 15.08 25.41 19.35
CA GLU A 410 14.36 26.22 20.33
C GLU A 410 14.16 27.67 19.84
N GLN A 411 15.10 28.24 19.07
CA GLN A 411 14.95 29.56 18.44
C GLN A 411 13.91 29.51 17.30
N VAL A 412 14.07 28.59 16.34
CA VAL A 412 13.13 28.38 15.22
C VAL A 412 11.71 28.10 15.72
N SER A 413 11.54 27.42 16.85
CA SER A 413 10.21 27.15 17.42
C SER A 413 9.47 28.36 17.98
N LYS A 414 10.15 29.51 18.13
CA LYS A 414 9.60 30.76 18.70
C LYS A 414 9.36 31.86 17.67
N LEU A 415 9.82 31.67 16.43
CA LEU A 415 9.63 32.65 15.36
C LEU A 415 8.14 32.70 14.94
N SER A 416 7.62 33.90 14.64
CA SER A 416 6.29 34.10 14.05
C SER A 416 6.39 34.93 12.78
N PRO A 417 5.67 34.63 11.69
CA PRO A 417 5.63 35.49 10.50
C PRO A 417 4.94 36.84 10.76
N GLU A 418 4.31 37.02 11.93
CA GLU A 418 3.76 38.30 12.39
C GLU A 418 4.86 39.27 12.89
N ASN A 419 6.05 38.75 13.23
CA ASN A 419 7.18 39.55 13.73
C ASN A 419 8.06 40.02 12.57
N GLU A 420 8.44 41.29 12.56
CA GLU A 420 9.36 41.82 11.56
C GLU A 420 10.75 41.13 11.63
N GLY A 421 11.25 40.74 10.47
CA GLY A 421 12.54 40.06 10.31
C GLY A 421 12.59 38.59 10.76
N ASP A 422 11.53 38.01 11.35
CA ASP A 422 11.56 36.59 11.76
C ASP A 422 11.60 35.62 10.56
N GLU A 423 11.03 35.98 9.41
CA GLU A 423 11.22 35.21 8.17
C GLU A 423 12.70 35.22 7.74
N GLU A 424 13.39 36.37 7.79
CA GLU A 424 14.78 36.46 7.33
C GLU A 424 15.73 35.72 8.28
N LYS A 425 15.47 35.75 9.60
CA LYS A 425 16.15 34.89 10.60
C LYS A 425 15.93 33.40 10.28
N LEU A 426 14.70 33.00 9.92
CA LEU A 426 14.42 31.62 9.52
C LEU A 426 15.19 31.21 8.25
N LEU A 427 15.26 32.10 7.26
CA LEU A 427 16.05 31.89 6.05
C LEU A 427 17.56 31.88 6.36
N GLU A 428 18.04 32.66 7.33
CA GLU A 428 19.43 32.58 7.83
C GLU A 428 19.72 31.21 8.47
N PHE A 429 18.85 30.69 9.33
CA PHE A 429 19.03 29.33 9.88
C PHE A 429 19.03 28.24 8.80
N LEU A 430 18.22 28.39 7.75
CA LEU A 430 18.16 27.45 6.63
C LEU A 430 19.41 27.54 5.72
N ARG A 431 19.93 28.74 5.46
CA ARG A 431 21.13 28.97 4.62
C ARG A 431 22.43 28.69 5.38
N GLY A 432 22.59 29.23 6.59
CA GLY A 432 23.83 29.18 7.38
C GLY A 432 24.20 27.80 7.91
N TYR A 433 23.23 26.89 8.07
CA TYR A 433 23.46 25.48 8.40
C TYR A 433 23.28 24.54 7.18
N GLY A 434 23.06 25.10 5.99
CA GLY A 434 22.95 24.38 4.72
C GLY A 434 24.31 24.13 4.06
N ILE A 435 25.19 23.32 4.68
CA ILE A 435 26.43 22.85 4.02
C ILE A 435 26.39 21.34 3.80
N ARG A 436 25.73 21.00 2.69
CA ARG A 436 25.92 19.81 1.84
C ARG A 436 26.42 18.56 2.55
N GLU A 437 25.46 17.73 2.92
CA GLU A 437 25.60 16.30 2.74
C GLU A 437 24.48 15.80 1.82
N SER A 438 24.85 15.13 0.73
CA SER A 438 23.92 14.28 -0.01
C SER A 438 23.39 13.18 0.92
N ALA A 439 22.27 12.54 0.56
CA ALA A 439 21.66 11.47 1.38
C ALA A 439 22.47 10.14 1.37
N ASP A 440 23.78 10.20 1.12
CA ASP A 440 24.63 9.09 0.68
C ASP A 440 25.06 8.16 1.81
N GLU A 441 25.24 8.65 3.05
CA GLU A 441 25.58 7.83 4.22
C GLU A 441 24.33 7.24 4.93
N PHE A 442 23.12 7.44 4.40
CA PHE A 442 21.89 6.88 5.00
C PHE A 442 21.51 5.47 4.53
N ALA A 443 22.30 4.86 3.66
CA ALA A 443 22.40 3.41 3.62
C ALA A 443 23.10 2.96 4.91
N VAL A 444 22.33 2.41 5.88
CA VAL A 444 22.94 1.64 6.96
C VAL A 444 23.67 0.47 6.31
N GLU A 445 25.00 0.50 6.35
CA GLU A 445 25.85 -0.61 5.91
C GLU A 445 25.68 -1.76 6.91
N ILE A 446 24.63 -2.55 6.69
CA ILE A 446 24.40 -3.79 7.42
C ILE A 446 25.40 -4.79 6.85
N VAL A 447 26.60 -4.78 7.44
CA VAL A 447 27.65 -5.79 7.24
C VAL A 447 26.98 -7.16 7.27
N LEU A 448 26.97 -7.83 6.12
CA LEU A 448 26.47 -9.19 5.99
C LEU A 448 27.46 -10.11 6.71
N PRO A 449 27.05 -10.83 7.76
CA PRO A 449 27.95 -11.75 8.46
C PRO A 449 28.28 -12.93 7.53
N GLY A 450 29.44 -12.86 6.86
CA GLY A 450 29.90 -13.91 5.94
C GLY A 450 30.85 -13.44 4.83
N VAL A 451 30.88 -12.14 4.48
CA VAL A 451 31.80 -11.64 3.44
C VAL A 451 33.16 -11.28 4.06
N PRO A 452 34.29 -11.83 3.56
CA PRO A 452 35.61 -11.49 4.07
C PRO A 452 36.03 -10.07 3.68
N LEU A 453 36.56 -9.31 4.64
CA LEU A 453 37.06 -7.96 4.43
C LEU A 453 38.45 -7.99 3.77
N THR A 454 38.51 -7.71 2.46
CA THR A 454 39.74 -7.22 1.82
C THR A 454 39.78 -5.69 1.95
N PRO A 455 40.74 -5.10 2.68
CA PRO A 455 40.85 -3.64 2.73
C PRO A 455 41.29 -3.10 1.37
N PRO A 456 40.73 -1.97 0.89
CA PRO A 456 41.19 -1.34 -0.35
C PRO A 456 42.64 -0.85 -0.20
N PRO A 457 43.46 -0.90 -1.26
CA PRO A 457 44.85 -0.49 -1.20
C PRO A 457 44.99 1.02 -0.91
N PRO A 458 46.00 1.45 -0.13
CA PRO A 458 46.17 2.85 0.23
C PRO A 458 46.63 3.69 -0.96
N SER A 459 45.73 4.54 -1.49
CA SER A 459 46.07 5.51 -2.53
C SER A 459 46.89 6.68 -1.96
N SER A 460 48.10 6.86 -2.46
CA SER A 460 49.04 7.87 -2.00
C SER A 460 48.86 9.21 -2.72
N GLY A 461 48.76 10.31 -1.96
CA GLY A 461 49.25 11.62 -2.42
C GLY A 461 48.23 12.76 -2.60
N LYS A 462 48.13 13.59 -1.55
CA LYS A 462 47.94 15.06 -1.57
C LYS A 462 46.62 15.69 -2.09
N GLU A 463 46.10 16.56 -1.21
CA GLU A 463 45.45 17.85 -1.51
C GLU A 463 44.23 17.91 -2.44
N LYS A 464 43.04 17.77 -1.84
CA LYS A 464 42.00 18.82 -1.93
C LYS A 464 41.32 19.03 -0.56
N ALA A 465 41.53 20.19 0.05
CA ALA A 465 40.84 20.59 1.27
C ALA A 465 39.68 21.54 0.94
N LYS A 466 38.42 21.13 1.23
CA LYS A 466 37.27 22.00 1.53
C LYS A 466 36.04 21.16 1.95
N ASN A 467 35.13 21.80 2.68
CA ASN A 467 33.82 21.30 3.13
C ASN A 467 33.85 20.14 4.13
N SER A 468 34.18 20.46 5.39
CA SER A 468 33.78 19.64 6.55
C SER A 468 32.26 19.69 6.73
N LYS A 469 31.58 18.58 6.43
CA LYS A 469 30.13 18.37 6.56
C LYS A 469 29.60 18.81 7.94
N GLN A 470 28.42 19.45 8.00
CA GLN A 470 27.67 19.62 9.26
C GLN A 470 26.46 18.66 9.31
N PRO A 471 26.37 17.75 10.30
CA PRO A 471 25.37 16.66 10.29
C PRO A 471 23.96 17.08 10.75
N PHE A 472 23.68 18.40 10.78
CA PHE A 472 22.51 18.97 11.46
C PHE A 472 21.80 20.01 10.59
N GLN A 473 20.73 19.59 9.90
CA GLN A 473 19.89 20.48 9.11
C GLN A 473 18.46 20.59 9.65
N VAL A 474 17.93 21.81 9.62
CA VAL A 474 16.51 22.10 9.88
C VAL A 474 15.69 21.66 8.67
N VAL A 475 14.74 20.74 8.88
CA VAL A 475 13.85 20.24 7.81
C VAL A 475 12.42 20.74 8.01
N ARG A 476 11.56 20.59 6.99
CA ARG A 476 10.13 20.97 7.00
C ARG A 476 9.39 20.60 8.29
N GLU A 477 9.62 19.42 8.86
CA GLU A 477 8.99 18.98 10.13
C GLU A 477 9.43 19.77 11.39
N HIS A 478 10.46 20.61 11.32
CA HIS A 478 10.91 21.52 12.39
C HIS A 478 10.34 22.95 12.24
N ILE A 479 9.85 23.32 11.05
CA ILE A 479 9.40 24.68 10.72
C ILE A 479 8.00 24.94 11.31
N PRO A 480 7.74 26.10 11.97
CA PRO A 480 6.40 26.46 12.40
C PRO A 480 5.43 26.53 11.21
N THR A 481 4.22 25.97 11.36
CA THR A 481 3.29 25.79 10.23
C THR A 481 2.88 27.09 9.55
N ALA A 482 2.91 28.22 10.26
CA ALA A 482 2.60 29.54 9.72
C ALA A 482 3.58 29.99 8.61
N PHE A 483 4.85 29.56 8.64
CA PHE A 483 5.83 29.86 7.58
C PHE A 483 5.68 28.96 6.33
N LEU A 484 4.90 27.87 6.40
CA LEU A 484 4.72 26.94 5.26
C LEU A 484 3.79 27.49 4.16
N SER A 485 3.36 28.73 4.28
CA SER A 485 2.78 29.55 3.22
C SER A 485 3.82 30.27 2.35
N SER A 486 5.02 30.56 2.87
CA SER A 486 6.02 31.37 2.17
C SER A 486 6.76 30.60 1.09
N ALA A 487 6.76 31.13 -0.14
CA ALA A 487 7.54 30.59 -1.24
C ALA A 487 9.05 30.60 -0.96
N LYS A 488 9.58 31.66 -0.30
CA LYS A 488 11.01 31.77 0.06
C LYS A 488 11.45 30.63 0.99
N VAL A 489 10.61 30.32 1.99
CA VAL A 489 10.90 29.25 2.97
C VAL A 489 10.88 27.88 2.29
N TRP A 490 9.96 27.64 1.36
CA TRP A 490 9.96 26.40 0.56
C TRP A 490 11.14 26.31 -0.41
N GLU A 491 11.58 27.44 -0.99
CA GLU A 491 12.75 27.53 -1.86
C GLU A 491 14.06 27.22 -1.12
N ALA A 492 14.22 27.76 0.10
CA ALA A 492 15.33 27.40 0.98
C ALA A 492 15.28 25.93 1.44
N LEU A 493 14.09 25.37 1.67
CA LEU A 493 13.90 23.94 2.00
C LEU A 493 14.11 22.99 0.81
N LEU A 494 14.08 23.47 -0.44
CA LEU A 494 14.13 22.64 -1.64
C LEU A 494 15.51 22.03 -1.88
N GLN A 495 16.58 22.80 -1.63
CA GLN A 495 17.97 22.49 -1.96
C GLN A 495 18.37 21.07 -1.49
N ASP A 496 18.15 20.78 -0.22
CA ASP A 496 18.50 19.49 0.42
C ASP A 496 17.25 18.63 0.71
N MET A 497 16.12 18.87 0.03
CA MET A 497 14.87 18.16 0.34
C MET A 497 15.01 16.64 0.11
N PRO A 498 14.72 15.79 1.11
CA PRO A 498 14.74 14.34 0.92
C PRO A 498 13.70 13.90 -0.12
N MET A 499 14.05 12.96 -1.00
CA MET A 499 13.24 12.56 -2.16
C MET A 499 11.76 12.26 -1.83
N THR A 500 11.50 11.50 -0.76
CA THR A 500 10.13 11.17 -0.33
C THR A 500 9.34 12.39 0.17
N ALA A 501 10.03 13.42 0.67
CA ALA A 501 9.43 14.69 1.03
C ALA A 501 9.22 15.59 -0.20
N MET A 502 10.15 15.58 -1.16
CA MET A 502 10.01 16.30 -2.44
C MET A 502 8.77 15.80 -3.20
N LEU A 503 8.69 14.50 -3.50
CA LEU A 503 7.57 13.86 -4.20
C LEU A 503 6.20 14.20 -3.57
N ARG A 504 6.09 14.07 -2.25
CA ARG A 504 4.84 14.34 -1.50
C ARG A 504 4.42 15.82 -1.54
N ASN A 505 5.33 16.75 -1.82
CA ASN A 505 5.06 18.19 -1.78
C ASN A 505 5.14 18.88 -3.15
N LEU A 506 5.35 18.15 -4.27
CA LEU A 506 5.42 18.73 -5.63
C LEU A 506 4.21 19.64 -5.92
N GLY A 507 3.00 19.19 -5.61
CA GLY A 507 1.78 19.99 -5.75
C GLY A 507 1.79 21.28 -4.92
N LYS A 508 2.23 21.22 -3.65
CA LYS A 508 2.30 22.41 -2.79
C LYS A 508 3.36 23.41 -3.28
N MET A 509 4.52 22.94 -3.73
CA MET A 509 5.57 23.79 -4.30
C MET A 509 5.12 24.43 -5.62
N THR A 510 4.35 23.69 -6.43
CA THR A 510 3.74 24.23 -7.67
C THR A 510 2.69 25.30 -7.36
N SER A 511 1.79 25.06 -6.38
CA SER A 511 0.77 26.05 -5.96
C SER A 511 1.35 27.33 -5.35
N LEU A 512 2.64 27.32 -4.99
CA LEU A 512 3.38 28.47 -4.47
C LEU A 512 4.26 29.14 -5.55
N GLY A 513 4.16 28.71 -6.81
CA GLY A 513 4.88 29.30 -7.93
C GLY A 513 6.38 28.98 -7.98
N LEU A 514 6.93 28.09 -7.12
CA LEU A 514 8.38 27.87 -7.02
C LEU A 514 9.03 27.50 -8.37
N PHE A 515 8.31 26.74 -9.20
CA PHE A 515 8.79 26.25 -10.50
C PHE A 515 8.62 27.24 -11.65
N GLN A 516 8.15 28.47 -11.38
CA GLN A 516 8.32 29.60 -12.31
C GLN A 516 9.79 30.04 -12.40
N LYS A 517 10.59 29.79 -11.35
CA LYS A 517 12.04 29.94 -11.38
C LYS A 517 12.68 28.68 -12.00
N PRO A 518 13.43 28.79 -13.11
CA PRO A 518 14.00 27.63 -13.79
C PRO A 518 15.05 26.91 -12.93
N GLU A 519 15.73 27.61 -12.03
CA GLU A 519 16.69 27.04 -11.07
C GLU A 519 16.03 26.00 -10.14
N ASN A 520 14.88 26.35 -9.56
CA ASN A 520 14.12 25.46 -8.67
C ASN A 520 13.53 24.27 -9.41
N LEU A 521 13.06 24.49 -10.64
CA LEU A 521 12.61 23.40 -11.50
C LEU A 521 13.77 22.45 -11.81
N LYS A 522 14.94 22.97 -12.20
CA LYS A 522 16.15 22.18 -12.47
C LYS A 522 16.56 21.32 -11.28
N ILE A 523 16.52 21.84 -10.05
CA ILE A 523 16.83 21.06 -8.83
C ILE A 523 15.92 19.81 -8.71
N VAL A 524 14.63 19.93 -9.04
CA VAL A 524 13.69 18.80 -9.03
C VAL A 524 13.95 17.84 -10.20
N LEU A 525 14.22 18.37 -11.40
CA LEU A 525 14.53 17.54 -12.58
C LEU A 525 15.83 16.74 -12.40
N ASP A 526 16.89 17.38 -11.89
CA ASP A 526 18.17 16.74 -11.56
C ASP A 526 17.95 15.65 -10.49
N ALA A 527 17.22 15.97 -9.42
CA ALA A 527 16.99 15.05 -8.30
C ALA A 527 16.18 13.81 -8.69
N LEU A 528 15.14 13.97 -9.52
CA LEU A 528 14.32 12.86 -10.03
C LEU A 528 14.99 12.13 -11.20
N GLY A 529 15.92 12.77 -11.90
CA GLY A 529 16.73 12.15 -12.94
C GLY A 529 17.85 11.25 -12.42
N ASP A 530 18.32 11.45 -11.19
CA ASP A 530 19.42 10.69 -10.58
C ASP A 530 18.98 9.32 -10.03
N THR A 531 19.33 8.27 -10.78
CA THR A 531 19.15 6.85 -10.41
C THR A 531 19.75 6.51 -9.05
N ASN A 532 20.95 7.00 -8.73
CA ASN A 532 21.63 6.69 -7.46
C ASN A 532 20.88 7.32 -6.30
N ARG A 533 20.40 8.56 -6.46
CA ARG A 533 19.60 9.27 -5.46
C ARG A 533 18.24 8.61 -5.25
N LEU A 534 17.58 8.11 -6.30
CA LEU A 534 16.34 7.32 -6.21
C LEU A 534 16.55 6.02 -5.42
N GLN A 535 17.58 5.24 -5.77
CA GLN A 535 17.88 3.95 -5.13
C GLN A 535 18.30 4.12 -3.66
N LYS A 536 19.25 5.03 -3.36
CA LYS A 536 19.69 5.31 -1.98
C LYS A 536 18.55 5.82 -1.09
N ALA A 537 17.66 6.65 -1.62
CA ALA A 537 16.46 7.10 -0.92
C ALA A 537 15.32 6.06 -0.88
N ARG A 538 15.51 4.88 -1.49
CA ARG A 538 14.54 3.77 -1.56
C ARG A 538 13.17 4.22 -2.06
N ILE A 539 13.19 5.02 -3.13
CA ILE A 539 11.98 5.42 -3.85
C ILE A 539 11.48 4.23 -4.64
N HIS A 540 10.32 3.73 -4.25
CA HIS A 540 9.71 2.52 -4.78
C HIS A 540 8.81 2.85 -5.98
N PRO A 541 8.78 2.04 -7.07
CA PRO A 541 8.02 2.34 -8.29
C PRO A 541 6.57 2.79 -8.08
N ILE A 542 5.78 2.03 -7.31
CA ILE A 542 4.39 2.39 -6.99
C ILE A 542 4.24 3.76 -6.28
N LYS A 543 5.25 4.24 -5.52
CA LYS A 543 5.22 5.58 -4.89
C LYS A 543 5.38 6.69 -5.92
N LEU A 544 6.12 6.43 -7.01
CA LEU A 544 6.23 7.35 -8.13
C LEU A 544 4.94 7.38 -8.94
N LEU A 545 4.29 6.23 -9.21
CA LEU A 545 2.98 6.22 -9.86
C LEU A 545 1.92 6.97 -9.05
N ILE A 546 1.80 6.67 -7.75
CA ILE A 546 0.85 7.36 -6.85
C ILE A 546 1.17 8.87 -6.78
N GLY A 547 2.45 9.23 -6.67
CA GLY A 547 2.89 10.63 -6.64
C GLY A 547 2.63 11.38 -7.96
N MET A 548 2.87 10.73 -9.10
CA MET A 548 2.64 11.25 -10.45
C MET A 548 1.15 11.42 -10.71
N LYS A 549 0.32 10.44 -10.35
CA LYS A 549 -1.15 10.52 -10.51
C LYS A 549 -1.76 11.60 -9.62
N ALA A 550 -1.34 11.67 -8.35
CA ALA A 550 -1.75 12.75 -7.45
C ALA A 550 -1.28 14.13 -7.94
N TYR A 551 -0.11 14.23 -8.60
CA TYR A 551 0.40 15.48 -9.17
C TYR A 551 -0.33 15.90 -10.45
N GLU A 552 -0.60 14.97 -11.37
CA GLU A 552 -1.38 15.20 -12.60
C GLU A 552 -2.79 15.70 -12.28
N ASN A 553 -3.45 15.13 -11.26
CA ASN A 553 -4.81 15.45 -10.87
C ASN A 553 -5.00 16.89 -10.30
N GLY A 554 -3.92 17.69 -10.19
CA GLY A 554 -4.00 19.13 -9.90
C GLY A 554 -4.54 19.53 -8.51
N ALA A 555 -4.72 18.57 -7.61
CA ALA A 555 -5.37 18.79 -6.31
C ALA A 555 -4.81 17.90 -5.21
N SER A 556 -4.77 18.43 -3.98
CA SER A 556 -4.39 17.66 -2.79
C SER A 556 -5.31 16.44 -2.60
N LEU A 557 -4.71 15.27 -2.34
CA LEU A 557 -5.42 13.99 -2.12
C LEU A 557 -6.51 14.07 -1.03
N SER A 558 -6.38 15.02 -0.10
CA SER A 558 -7.38 15.34 0.93
C SER A 558 -8.73 15.83 0.38
N MET A 559 -8.81 16.18 -0.91
CA MET A 559 -10.04 16.65 -1.57
C MET A 559 -11.08 15.54 -1.79
N MET A 560 -10.65 14.27 -1.80
CA MET A 560 -11.51 13.13 -2.20
C MET A 560 -12.03 12.29 -1.02
N SER A 561 -11.59 12.55 0.21
CA SER A 561 -12.20 11.95 1.40
C SER A 561 -13.27 12.89 1.98
N SER A 562 -14.54 12.56 1.77
CA SER A 562 -15.72 13.44 1.93
C SER A 562 -16.08 13.89 3.35
N VAL A 563 -15.13 14.01 4.27
CA VAL A 563 -15.38 14.18 5.72
C VAL A 563 -14.86 15.51 6.30
N THR A 564 -13.81 16.14 5.75
CA THR A 564 -13.23 17.38 6.32
C THR A 564 -12.85 18.44 5.29
N LYS A 565 -13.65 19.52 5.21
CA LYS A 565 -13.32 20.75 4.46
C LYS A 565 -12.32 21.63 5.24
N THR A 566 -11.01 21.43 5.07
CA THR A 566 -9.99 22.37 5.56
C THR A 566 -8.82 22.53 4.57
N ASN A 567 -8.51 23.78 4.21
CA ASN A 567 -7.38 24.19 3.36
C ASN A 567 -7.15 23.36 2.08
N THR A 568 -8.04 23.55 1.11
CA THR A 568 -7.80 23.12 -0.28
C THR A 568 -6.52 23.74 -0.83
N THR A 569 -5.80 22.97 -1.66
CA THR A 569 -4.68 23.46 -2.46
C THR A 569 -4.74 22.75 -3.80
N THR A 570 -4.88 23.55 -4.86
CA THR A 570 -4.86 23.14 -6.26
C THR A 570 -3.61 23.69 -6.95
N TRP A 571 -3.26 23.12 -8.10
CA TRP A 571 -2.16 23.56 -8.95
C TRP A 571 -2.37 23.08 -10.38
N GLU A 572 -1.75 23.74 -11.35
CA GLU A 572 -1.58 23.20 -12.70
C GLU A 572 -0.34 22.30 -12.73
N ALA A 573 -0.43 21.11 -13.36
CA ALA A 573 0.66 20.15 -13.35
C ALA A 573 1.76 20.51 -14.35
N ASN A 574 2.98 20.77 -13.87
CA ASN A 574 4.13 21.08 -14.72
C ASN A 574 4.51 19.85 -15.56
N GLN A 575 4.55 20.03 -16.89
CA GLN A 575 4.75 18.96 -17.86
C GLN A 575 6.19 18.39 -17.86
N GLU A 576 7.20 19.15 -17.45
CA GLU A 576 8.57 18.63 -17.29
C GLU A 576 8.69 17.76 -16.04
N ILE A 577 8.00 18.14 -14.95
CA ILE A 577 7.90 17.33 -13.74
C ILE A 577 7.17 16.01 -14.03
N LEU A 578 6.10 16.01 -14.82
CA LEU A 578 5.46 14.76 -15.26
C LEU A 578 6.41 13.90 -16.13
N LYS A 579 7.11 14.50 -17.10
CA LYS A 579 8.08 13.80 -17.97
C LYS A 579 9.28 13.21 -17.20
N ILE A 580 9.73 13.82 -16.11
CA ILE A 580 10.81 13.24 -15.28
C ILE A 580 10.28 12.19 -14.30
N LEU A 581 9.04 12.30 -13.82
CA LEU A 581 8.41 11.27 -12.97
C LEU A 581 8.20 9.96 -13.73
N ASP A 582 7.77 10.04 -14.98
CA ASP A 582 7.68 8.90 -15.91
C ASP A 582 9.05 8.21 -16.07
N LYS A 583 10.11 8.97 -16.37
CA LYS A 583 11.49 8.45 -16.43
C LYS A 583 12.02 7.92 -15.09
N ALA A 584 11.63 8.53 -13.98
CA ALA A 584 12.02 8.11 -12.63
C ALA A 584 11.40 6.78 -12.25
N PHE A 585 10.18 6.47 -12.74
CA PHE A 585 9.53 5.18 -12.49
C PHE A 585 10.38 4.02 -12.99
N TYR A 586 10.83 4.03 -14.26
CA TYR A 586 11.72 2.99 -14.80
C TYR A 586 13.06 2.91 -14.04
N LYS A 587 13.62 4.05 -13.64
CA LYS A 587 14.87 4.13 -12.84
C LYS A 587 14.74 3.66 -11.39
N SER A 588 13.52 3.50 -10.89
CA SER A 588 13.24 3.12 -9.49
C SER A 588 13.14 1.62 -9.25
N PHE A 589 13.06 0.82 -10.31
CA PHE A 589 13.35 -0.61 -10.25
C PHE A 589 14.85 -0.84 -10.04
N LYS A 590 15.24 -2.05 -9.64
CA LYS A 590 16.65 -2.48 -9.71
C LYS A 590 17.14 -2.23 -11.15
N GLN A 591 18.32 -1.65 -11.28
CA GLN A 591 18.94 -1.41 -12.58
C GLN A 591 20.00 -2.49 -12.82
N PRO A 592 20.24 -2.89 -14.08
CA PRO A 592 21.28 -3.85 -14.42
C PRO A 592 22.68 -3.21 -14.32
N GLU A 593 23.72 -4.03 -14.18
CA GLU A 593 25.12 -3.56 -14.13
C GLU A 593 25.63 -3.04 -15.47
N THR A 594 25.11 -3.58 -16.58
CA THR A 594 25.29 -3.08 -17.95
C THR A 594 23.93 -2.88 -18.61
N GLN A 595 23.85 -2.04 -19.64
CA GLN A 595 22.57 -1.66 -20.27
C GLN A 595 21.75 -2.86 -20.79
N ASP A 596 22.42 -3.97 -21.10
CA ASP A 596 21.80 -5.16 -21.69
C ASP A 596 21.65 -6.35 -20.72
N ALA A 597 22.11 -6.30 -19.48
CA ALA A 597 22.14 -7.49 -18.60
C ALA A 597 20.75 -8.01 -18.14
N PHE A 598 19.66 -7.28 -18.41
CA PHE A 598 18.28 -7.78 -18.24
C PHE A 598 17.59 -8.15 -19.56
N ARG A 599 18.27 -8.00 -20.71
CA ARG A 599 17.74 -8.42 -22.00
C ARG A 599 18.04 -9.89 -22.23
N THR A 600 17.01 -10.65 -22.58
CA THR A 600 17.10 -12.08 -22.85
C THR A 600 17.06 -12.39 -24.34
N GLY A 601 16.63 -11.42 -25.17
CA GLY A 601 16.48 -11.58 -26.61
C GLY A 601 15.42 -12.61 -27.02
N LYS A 602 14.59 -13.04 -26.06
CA LYS A 602 13.46 -13.95 -26.30
C LYS A 602 12.25 -13.18 -26.83
N ARG A 603 11.29 -13.92 -27.39
CA ARG A 603 10.03 -13.35 -27.90
C ARG A 603 8.97 -13.43 -26.82
N PHE A 604 8.52 -12.27 -26.35
CA PHE A 604 7.55 -12.14 -25.27
C PHE A 604 6.15 -11.88 -25.82
N MET A 605 5.14 -12.46 -25.18
CA MET A 605 3.76 -11.97 -25.24
C MET A 605 3.41 -11.36 -23.88
N LEU A 606 3.15 -10.05 -23.85
CA LEU A 606 2.69 -9.35 -22.64
C LEU A 606 1.17 -9.22 -22.71
N ALA A 607 0.49 -10.01 -21.89
CA ALA A 607 -0.97 -10.10 -21.83
C ALA A 607 -1.51 -9.33 -20.63
N LEU A 608 -2.24 -8.25 -20.90
CA LEU A 608 -2.83 -7.39 -19.89
C LEU A 608 -4.29 -7.77 -19.66
N ASP A 609 -4.63 -8.10 -18.43
CA ASP A 609 -6.02 -8.33 -18.02
C ASP A 609 -6.80 -7.01 -18.05
N VAL A 610 -7.86 -6.97 -18.84
CA VAL A 610 -8.81 -5.85 -18.93
C VAL A 610 -10.24 -6.31 -18.61
N SER A 611 -10.37 -7.26 -17.68
CA SER A 611 -11.64 -7.65 -17.09
C SER A 611 -12.21 -6.59 -16.13
N GLY A 612 -13.46 -6.79 -15.71
CA GLY A 612 -14.14 -5.88 -14.77
C GLY A 612 -13.45 -5.74 -13.42
N SER A 613 -12.87 -6.81 -12.85
CA SER A 613 -12.20 -6.79 -11.55
C SER A 613 -10.96 -5.90 -11.55
N MET A 614 -10.22 -5.87 -12.67
CA MET A 614 -9.04 -5.02 -12.88
C MET A 614 -9.35 -3.52 -12.91
N THR A 615 -10.62 -3.12 -12.98
CA THR A 615 -11.06 -1.71 -12.84
C THR A 615 -11.35 -1.32 -11.38
N CYS A 616 -11.41 -2.29 -10.46
CA CYS A 616 -11.87 -2.12 -9.10
C CYS A 616 -10.74 -2.31 -8.07
N GLY A 617 -10.90 -1.72 -6.90
CA GLY A 617 -9.89 -1.72 -5.84
C GLY A 617 -8.74 -0.75 -6.12
N GLY A 618 -8.27 -0.07 -5.08
CA GLY A 618 -7.10 0.80 -5.17
C GLY A 618 -5.82 0.04 -4.82
N CYS A 619 -4.92 -0.16 -5.79
CA CYS A 619 -3.65 -0.83 -5.55
C CYS A 619 -2.90 -0.17 -4.41
N ASN A 620 -2.56 -0.95 -3.38
CA ASN A 620 -1.86 -0.47 -2.19
C ASN A 620 -2.57 0.74 -1.54
N GLY A 621 -3.89 0.65 -1.36
CA GLY A 621 -4.74 1.67 -0.75
C GLY A 621 -4.79 3.02 -1.49
N CYS A 622 -4.58 3.03 -2.81
CA CYS A 622 -4.73 4.23 -3.64
C CYS A 622 -5.82 4.01 -4.70
N GLU A 623 -7.03 4.53 -4.44
CA GLU A 623 -8.19 4.40 -5.33
C GLU A 623 -7.96 4.95 -6.75
N GLN A 624 -7.01 5.87 -6.92
CA GLN A 624 -6.63 6.44 -8.22
C GLN A 624 -5.71 5.52 -9.05
N LEU A 625 -5.26 4.39 -8.48
CA LEU A 625 -4.35 3.43 -9.10
C LEU A 625 -5.02 2.04 -9.12
N THR A 626 -5.86 1.78 -10.12
CA THR A 626 -6.50 0.46 -10.30
C THR A 626 -5.49 -0.59 -10.78
N PRO A 627 -5.79 -1.89 -10.63
CA PRO A 627 -4.96 -2.97 -11.18
C PRO A 627 -4.68 -2.81 -12.68
N SER A 628 -5.64 -2.34 -13.49
CA SER A 628 -5.44 -2.07 -14.92
C SER A 628 -4.36 -0.99 -15.18
N ILE A 629 -4.31 0.08 -14.38
CA ILE A 629 -3.23 1.09 -14.46
C ILE A 629 -1.90 0.45 -14.05
N ALA A 630 -1.89 -0.37 -13.00
CA ALA A 630 -0.70 -1.08 -12.54
C ALA A 630 -0.15 -2.06 -13.60
N ALA A 631 -1.02 -2.86 -14.23
CA ALA A 631 -0.69 -3.75 -15.33
C ALA A 631 -0.04 -2.99 -16.48
N THR A 632 -0.68 -1.88 -16.92
CA THR A 632 -0.18 -1.01 -18.00
C THR A 632 1.22 -0.46 -17.68
N ALA A 633 1.42 0.07 -16.48
CA ALA A 633 2.71 0.63 -16.08
C ALA A 633 3.81 -0.45 -15.99
N LEU A 634 3.48 -1.64 -15.50
CA LEU A 634 4.44 -2.74 -15.34
C LEU A 634 4.77 -3.46 -16.65
N SER A 635 3.82 -3.56 -17.59
CA SER A 635 4.09 -4.11 -18.91
C SER A 635 5.00 -3.20 -19.73
N MET A 636 4.88 -1.88 -19.58
CA MET A 636 5.81 -0.93 -20.20
C MET A 636 7.24 -1.05 -19.67
N VAL A 637 7.47 -1.58 -18.46
CA VAL A 637 8.83 -1.87 -17.96
C VAL A 637 9.46 -2.99 -18.79
N THR A 638 8.79 -4.14 -18.92
CA THR A 638 9.28 -5.26 -19.73
C THR A 638 9.40 -4.88 -21.20
N TRP A 639 8.40 -4.17 -21.76
CA TRP A 639 8.44 -3.71 -23.14
C TRP A 639 9.58 -2.73 -23.42
N ASN A 640 10.01 -1.94 -22.42
CA ASN A 640 11.17 -1.05 -22.59
C ASN A 640 12.52 -1.78 -22.54
N ILE A 641 12.63 -2.89 -21.80
CA ILE A 641 13.84 -3.71 -21.74
C ILE A 641 14.00 -4.51 -23.03
N GLU A 642 13.01 -5.35 -23.36
CA GLU A 642 13.08 -6.32 -24.46
C GLU A 642 12.73 -5.71 -25.82
N GLU A 643 13.16 -6.38 -26.88
CA GLU A 643 12.97 -5.92 -28.27
C GLU A 643 11.78 -6.63 -28.95
N HIS A 644 11.68 -7.96 -28.83
CA HIS A 644 10.66 -8.75 -29.52
C HIS A 644 9.46 -9.00 -28.59
N VAL A 645 8.47 -8.10 -28.66
CA VAL A 645 7.34 -8.06 -27.72
C VAL A 645 6.01 -7.88 -28.46
N GLU A 646 5.14 -8.89 -28.40
CA GLU A 646 3.72 -8.80 -28.81
C GLU A 646 2.89 -8.35 -27.60
N MET A 647 2.31 -7.15 -27.65
CA MET A 647 1.48 -6.61 -26.58
C MET A 647 -0.01 -6.83 -26.85
N VAL A 648 -0.71 -7.49 -25.94
CA VAL A 648 -2.13 -7.84 -26.07
C VAL A 648 -2.90 -7.51 -24.80
N ALA A 649 -4.18 -7.18 -24.94
CA ALA A 649 -5.13 -7.12 -23.83
C ALA A 649 -6.17 -8.24 -23.99
N PHE A 650 -6.59 -8.82 -22.86
CA PHE A 650 -7.55 -9.92 -22.85
C PHE A 650 -8.65 -9.73 -21.79
N GLY A 651 -9.80 -10.32 -22.10
CA GLY A 651 -10.96 -10.43 -21.23
C GLY A 651 -11.88 -11.53 -21.74
N GLY A 652 -13.09 -11.19 -22.20
CA GLY A 652 -13.95 -12.09 -22.98
C GLY A 652 -13.53 -12.27 -24.45
N ARG A 653 -12.50 -11.54 -24.89
CA ARG A 653 -11.81 -11.62 -26.18
C ARG A 653 -10.37 -11.12 -26.00
N LEU A 654 -9.52 -11.26 -27.01
CA LEU A 654 -8.13 -10.76 -26.99
C LEU A 654 -7.88 -9.87 -28.22
N GLU A 655 -7.28 -8.69 -27.99
CA GLU A 655 -6.93 -7.70 -29.01
C GLU A 655 -5.46 -7.27 -28.88
N ARG A 656 -4.81 -6.94 -30.01
CA ARG A 656 -3.44 -6.40 -30.01
C ARG A 656 -3.47 -4.94 -29.60
N LEU A 657 -2.56 -4.54 -28.73
CA LEU A 657 -2.56 -3.18 -28.19
C LEU A 657 -2.00 -2.15 -29.18
N GLU A 658 -1.14 -2.58 -30.09
CA GLU A 658 -0.67 -1.75 -31.22
C GLU A 658 -1.82 -1.33 -32.16
N ASP A 659 -2.82 -2.20 -32.35
CA ASP A 659 -3.99 -1.93 -33.21
C ASP A 659 -4.88 -0.83 -32.58
N HIS A 660 -4.84 -0.68 -31.25
CA HIS A 660 -5.43 0.45 -30.50
C HIS A 660 -4.46 1.65 -30.37
N GLY A 661 -3.33 1.62 -31.09
CA GLY A 661 -2.31 2.67 -31.11
C GLY A 661 -1.46 2.76 -29.85
N LEU A 662 -1.39 1.72 -29.01
CA LEU A 662 -0.38 1.65 -27.94
C LEU A 662 1.01 1.55 -28.58
N ARG A 663 1.99 2.27 -28.03
CA ARG A 663 3.37 2.31 -28.53
C ARG A 663 4.37 2.48 -27.40
N LYS A 664 5.60 2.01 -27.62
CA LYS A 664 6.74 2.05 -26.70
C LYS A 664 7.26 3.48 -26.40
N ASP A 665 6.86 4.49 -27.17
CA ASP A 665 7.23 5.91 -26.99
C ASP A 665 6.23 6.73 -26.14
N LEU A 666 5.09 6.15 -25.75
CA LEU A 666 4.08 6.84 -24.95
C LEU A 666 4.50 7.03 -23.50
N THR A 667 3.98 8.07 -22.84
CA THR A 667 4.03 8.15 -21.37
C THR A 667 3.11 7.10 -20.76
N ILE A 668 3.36 6.72 -19.51
CA ILE A 668 2.51 5.78 -18.75
C ILE A 668 1.05 6.26 -18.68
N ASN A 669 0.84 7.58 -18.57
CA ASN A 669 -0.49 8.18 -18.57
C ASN A 669 -1.16 8.10 -19.94
N ASP A 670 -0.44 8.31 -21.04
CA ASP A 670 -1.00 8.22 -22.41
C ASP A 670 -1.25 6.78 -22.85
N ALA A 671 -0.42 5.85 -22.40
CA ALA A 671 -0.68 4.42 -22.50
C ALA A 671 -1.98 4.04 -21.78
N TRP A 672 -2.14 4.43 -20.51
CA TRP A 672 -3.37 4.18 -19.75
C TRP A 672 -4.61 4.82 -20.39
N ARG A 673 -4.54 6.06 -20.88
CA ARG A 673 -5.64 6.75 -21.59
C ARG A 673 -6.11 6.04 -22.87
N LYS A 674 -5.33 5.10 -23.41
CA LYS A 674 -5.71 4.19 -24.50
C LYS A 674 -6.28 2.88 -23.95
N MET A 675 -5.58 2.25 -23.01
CA MET A 675 -6.04 1.04 -22.32
C MET A 675 -7.45 1.19 -21.71
N SER A 676 -7.75 2.35 -21.11
CA SER A 676 -9.05 2.65 -20.49
C SER A 676 -10.22 2.81 -21.47
N ARG A 677 -10.00 2.59 -22.78
CA ARG A 677 -11.02 2.63 -23.84
C ARG A 677 -11.33 1.25 -24.41
N ILE A 678 -10.56 0.22 -24.02
CA ILE A 678 -10.79 -1.17 -24.41
C ILE A 678 -11.99 -1.68 -23.61
N ASN A 679 -12.86 -2.49 -24.23
CA ASN A 679 -14.11 -2.88 -23.61
C ASN A 679 -13.92 -4.01 -22.60
N PHE A 680 -14.44 -3.83 -21.39
CA PHE A 680 -14.23 -4.72 -20.24
C PHE A 680 -15.18 -5.91 -20.28
N GLY A 681 -14.65 -7.13 -20.08
CA GLY A 681 -15.42 -8.38 -20.17
C GLY A 681 -15.16 -9.34 -19.00
N SER A 682 -15.43 -10.62 -19.24
CA SER A 682 -14.99 -11.76 -18.41
C SER A 682 -13.47 -11.94 -18.44
N THR A 683 -12.93 -13.00 -17.81
CA THR A 683 -11.49 -13.16 -17.52
C THR A 683 -10.99 -14.56 -17.89
N ASP A 684 -10.76 -14.80 -19.19
CA ASP A 684 -10.13 -16.05 -19.66
C ASP A 684 -8.61 -15.86 -19.84
N CYS A 685 -7.86 -16.18 -18.79
CA CYS A 685 -6.39 -16.09 -18.77
C CYS A 685 -5.71 -17.11 -19.71
N ALA A 686 -6.44 -18.06 -20.31
CA ALA A 686 -5.88 -18.98 -21.32
C ALA A 686 -5.84 -18.38 -22.73
N LEU A 687 -6.57 -17.28 -22.99
CA LEU A 687 -6.63 -16.64 -24.31
C LEU A 687 -5.26 -16.32 -24.93
N PRO A 688 -4.22 -15.83 -24.21
CA PRO A 688 -2.94 -15.49 -24.83
C PRO A 688 -2.24 -16.68 -25.48
N MET A 689 -2.23 -17.84 -24.79
CA MET A 689 -1.63 -19.07 -25.33
C MET A 689 -2.47 -19.65 -26.47
N ASN A 690 -3.80 -19.64 -26.36
CA ASN A 690 -4.70 -20.10 -27.43
C ASN A 690 -4.56 -19.23 -28.70
N TYR A 691 -4.60 -17.90 -28.55
CA TYR A 691 -4.36 -16.93 -29.63
C TYR A 691 -3.01 -17.13 -30.32
N ALA A 692 -1.96 -17.45 -29.55
CA ALA A 692 -0.64 -17.75 -30.10
C ALA A 692 -0.59 -19.08 -30.87
N ILE A 693 -1.39 -20.09 -30.51
CA ILE A 693 -1.60 -21.29 -31.34
C ILE A 693 -2.33 -20.92 -32.64
N ASP A 694 -3.49 -20.27 -32.52
CA ASP A 694 -4.42 -20.04 -33.63
C ASP A 694 -3.84 -19.12 -34.72
N ARG A 695 -2.90 -18.25 -34.36
CA ARG A 695 -2.16 -17.38 -35.28
C ARG A 695 -0.72 -17.84 -35.55
N ASN A 696 -0.33 -19.04 -35.10
CA ASN A 696 1.00 -19.63 -35.27
C ASN A 696 2.14 -18.68 -34.83
N LEU A 697 1.96 -18.00 -33.69
CA LEU A 697 2.89 -17.00 -33.17
C LEU A 697 4.02 -17.66 -32.38
N ASP A 698 5.25 -17.31 -32.75
CA ASP A 698 6.49 -17.95 -32.30
C ASP A 698 7.01 -17.31 -30.98
N ILE A 699 6.24 -17.45 -29.90
CA ILE A 699 6.46 -16.87 -28.55
C ILE A 699 7.27 -17.81 -27.64
N ASP A 700 8.26 -17.28 -26.94
CA ASP A 700 9.10 -18.04 -26.01
C ASP A 700 8.68 -17.87 -24.54
N VAL A 701 8.14 -16.69 -24.20
CA VAL A 701 7.72 -16.32 -22.84
C VAL A 701 6.37 -15.60 -22.88
N PHE A 702 5.39 -16.11 -22.13
CA PHE A 702 4.13 -15.43 -21.86
C PHE A 702 4.23 -14.72 -20.50
N ILE A 703 3.77 -13.47 -20.41
CA ILE A 703 3.62 -12.76 -19.12
C ILE A 703 2.18 -12.26 -19.00
N VAL A 704 1.48 -12.72 -17.97
CA VAL A 704 0.07 -12.37 -17.71
C VAL A 704 0.01 -11.42 -16.51
N TYR A 705 -0.49 -10.21 -16.72
CA TYR A 705 -0.65 -9.18 -15.70
C TYR A 705 -2.12 -9.17 -15.23
N THR A 706 -2.40 -9.68 -14.03
CA THR A 706 -3.76 -9.97 -13.55
C THR A 706 -3.88 -9.86 -12.02
N ASP A 707 -5.11 -9.76 -11.51
CA ASP A 707 -5.39 -9.96 -10.08
C ASP A 707 -5.32 -11.43 -9.64
N SER A 708 -5.14 -12.36 -10.60
CA SER A 708 -5.11 -13.82 -10.46
C SER A 708 -6.45 -14.49 -10.19
N ASP A 709 -7.56 -13.88 -10.61
CA ASP A 709 -8.89 -14.51 -10.59
C ASP A 709 -9.39 -14.82 -12.02
N THR A 710 -9.55 -16.09 -12.37
CA THR A 710 -10.00 -16.53 -13.70
C THR A 710 -11.34 -17.27 -13.64
N ASN A 711 -12.35 -16.71 -14.30
CA ASN A 711 -13.72 -17.22 -14.40
C ASN A 711 -13.92 -18.14 -15.63
N SER A 712 -12.86 -18.85 -16.02
CA SER A 712 -12.77 -19.69 -17.22
C SER A 712 -12.48 -21.15 -16.87
N TYR A 713 -13.19 -22.08 -17.51
CA TYR A 713 -12.91 -23.52 -17.42
C TYR A 713 -11.64 -23.94 -18.18
N ASN A 714 -11.09 -23.07 -19.04
CA ASN A 714 -9.81 -23.29 -19.72
C ASN A 714 -8.66 -22.77 -18.84
N HIS A 715 -8.11 -23.60 -17.97
CA HIS A 715 -7.01 -23.14 -17.11
C HIS A 715 -5.71 -22.84 -17.91
N PRO A 716 -5.02 -21.71 -17.65
CA PRO A 716 -3.79 -21.31 -18.33
C PRO A 716 -2.70 -22.39 -18.40
N HIS A 717 -2.55 -23.20 -17.34
CA HIS A 717 -1.57 -24.29 -17.31
C HIS A 717 -1.74 -25.27 -18.49
N LYS A 718 -3.00 -25.60 -18.85
CA LYS A 718 -3.34 -26.52 -19.96
C LYS A 718 -3.13 -25.86 -21.31
N ALA A 719 -3.46 -24.57 -21.42
CA ALA A 719 -3.28 -23.80 -22.65
C ALA A 719 -1.79 -23.64 -23.00
N LEU A 720 -0.92 -23.45 -21.99
CA LEU A 720 0.52 -23.45 -22.19
C LEU A 720 1.04 -24.84 -22.59
N GLN A 721 0.60 -25.93 -21.94
CA GLN A 721 0.97 -27.29 -22.34
C GLN A 721 0.60 -27.57 -23.82
N ARG A 722 -0.63 -27.24 -24.23
CA ARG A 722 -1.07 -27.33 -25.65
C ARG A 722 -0.23 -26.46 -26.59
N TYR A 723 0.21 -25.28 -26.15
CA TYR A 723 1.10 -24.42 -26.93
C TYR A 723 2.47 -25.08 -27.11
N ARG A 724 3.07 -25.62 -26.04
CA ARG A 724 4.35 -26.34 -26.10
C ARG A 724 4.31 -27.53 -27.06
N GLU A 725 3.23 -28.30 -27.02
CA GLU A 725 3.00 -29.46 -27.89
C GLU A 725 2.82 -29.04 -29.36
N LYS A 726 1.82 -28.21 -29.67
CA LYS A 726 1.47 -27.84 -31.05
C LYS A 726 2.55 -27.03 -31.77
N MET A 727 3.27 -26.19 -31.03
CA MET A 727 4.30 -25.28 -31.59
C MET A 727 5.72 -25.87 -31.52
N GLY A 728 5.89 -27.10 -31.02
CA GLY A 728 7.21 -27.73 -30.88
C GLY A 728 8.13 -27.03 -29.86
N LYS A 729 7.55 -26.41 -28.83
CA LYS A 729 8.24 -25.57 -27.85
C LYS A 729 8.21 -26.12 -26.42
N PRO A 730 8.95 -27.20 -26.09
CA PRO A 730 8.94 -27.77 -24.74
C PRO A 730 9.37 -26.79 -23.63
N ASN A 731 10.16 -25.77 -23.98
CA ASN A 731 10.70 -24.78 -23.03
C ASN A 731 9.91 -23.46 -22.96
N ALA A 732 8.69 -23.35 -23.53
CA ALA A 732 7.91 -22.10 -23.44
C ALA A 732 7.47 -21.81 -22.00
N LYS A 733 7.75 -20.59 -21.52
CA LYS A 733 7.57 -20.19 -20.11
C LYS A 733 6.35 -19.30 -19.92
N LEU A 734 5.78 -19.34 -18.71
CA LEU A 734 4.70 -18.44 -18.27
C LEU A 734 5.10 -17.73 -16.97
N ILE A 735 4.93 -16.41 -16.93
CA ILE A 735 5.14 -15.59 -15.74
C ILE A 735 3.80 -14.94 -15.37
N VAL A 736 3.36 -15.15 -14.14
CA VAL A 736 2.14 -14.55 -13.58
C VAL A 736 2.57 -13.34 -12.76
N ILE A 737 2.19 -12.15 -13.22
CA ILE A 737 2.40 -10.90 -12.49
C ILE A 737 1.13 -10.58 -11.71
N ALA A 738 1.17 -10.93 -10.43
CA ALA A 738 0.07 -10.77 -9.50
C ALA A 738 -0.03 -9.33 -8.98
N LEU A 739 -1.22 -8.74 -9.10
CA LEU A 739 -1.51 -7.35 -8.73
C LEU A 739 -2.34 -7.22 -7.45
N THR A 740 -2.84 -8.33 -6.87
CA THR A 740 -3.49 -8.36 -5.55
C THR A 740 -2.88 -9.41 -4.62
N SER A 741 -3.19 -9.30 -3.32
CA SER A 741 -2.67 -10.14 -2.23
C SER A 741 -3.55 -11.35 -1.88
N ASN A 742 -4.25 -11.91 -2.87
CA ASN A 742 -5.03 -13.15 -2.73
C ASN A 742 -4.13 -14.40 -2.64
N GLY A 743 -4.74 -15.53 -2.29
CA GLY A 743 -4.07 -16.84 -2.13
C GLY A 743 -4.00 -17.69 -3.40
N PHE A 744 -4.35 -17.15 -4.56
CA PHE A 744 -4.56 -17.92 -5.80
C PHE A 744 -3.52 -17.61 -6.88
N SER A 745 -3.21 -18.59 -7.71
CA SER A 745 -2.37 -18.41 -8.91
C SER A 745 -2.83 -19.29 -10.06
N ILE A 746 -2.62 -18.79 -11.27
CA ILE A 746 -2.79 -19.54 -12.53
C ILE A 746 -1.49 -20.27 -12.96
N ALA A 747 -0.40 -20.11 -12.21
CA ALA A 747 0.83 -20.90 -12.37
C ALA A 747 0.71 -22.25 -11.63
N ASP A 748 1.09 -23.33 -12.30
CA ASP A 748 1.20 -24.66 -11.68
C ASP A 748 2.49 -24.71 -10.83
N PRO A 749 2.42 -24.93 -9.50
CA PRO A 749 3.59 -24.96 -8.64
C PRO A 749 4.52 -26.16 -8.90
N ASN A 750 4.10 -27.13 -9.72
CA ASN A 750 4.90 -28.29 -10.12
C ASN A 750 5.62 -28.08 -11.47
N ASP A 751 5.22 -27.07 -12.27
CA ASP A 751 5.88 -26.77 -13.53
C ASP A 751 7.01 -25.75 -13.35
N ARG A 752 8.25 -26.22 -13.43
CA ARG A 752 9.47 -25.37 -13.40
C ARG A 752 9.53 -24.26 -14.46
N HIS A 753 8.65 -24.30 -15.46
CA HIS A 753 8.52 -23.30 -16.52
C HIS A 753 7.31 -22.37 -16.30
N MET A 754 6.70 -22.36 -15.11
CA MET A 754 5.78 -21.33 -14.65
C MET A 754 6.36 -20.59 -13.42
N LEU A 755 6.11 -19.29 -13.29
CA LEU A 755 6.60 -18.48 -12.15
C LEU A 755 5.57 -17.46 -11.65
N ASP A 756 5.43 -17.41 -10.33
CA ASP A 756 4.71 -16.37 -9.58
C ASP A 756 5.61 -15.16 -9.25
N VAL A 757 5.22 -13.98 -9.71
CA VAL A 757 5.91 -12.71 -9.46
C VAL A 757 4.95 -11.67 -8.88
N VAL A 758 5.38 -10.98 -7.82
CA VAL A 758 4.59 -9.91 -7.19
C VAL A 758 4.85 -8.60 -7.93
N GLY A 759 3.85 -8.10 -8.66
CA GLY A 759 4.10 -7.18 -9.79
C GLY A 759 4.87 -5.90 -9.49
N PHE A 760 4.67 -5.30 -8.31
CA PHE A 760 5.34 -4.05 -7.95
C PHE A 760 6.69 -4.21 -7.26
N ASP A 761 7.25 -5.42 -7.15
CA ASP A 761 8.59 -5.61 -6.58
C ASP A 761 9.65 -4.82 -7.40
N PRO A 762 10.49 -3.98 -6.77
CA PRO A 762 11.61 -3.35 -7.46
C PRO A 762 12.54 -4.33 -8.18
N ALA A 763 12.57 -5.62 -7.80
CA ALA A 763 13.38 -6.66 -8.44
C ALA A 763 12.68 -7.41 -9.59
N VAL A 764 11.43 -7.10 -9.98
CA VAL A 764 10.72 -7.82 -11.08
C VAL A 764 11.56 -7.98 -12.37
N PRO A 765 12.26 -6.96 -12.89
CA PRO A 765 13.08 -7.11 -14.10
C PRO A 765 14.20 -8.16 -13.99
N GLU A 766 14.85 -8.23 -12.82
CA GLU A 766 15.87 -9.24 -12.52
C GLU A 766 15.25 -10.64 -12.40
N MET A 767 14.10 -10.76 -11.73
CA MET A 767 13.40 -12.05 -11.62
C MET A 767 12.99 -12.60 -12.98
N ILE A 768 12.48 -11.74 -13.88
CA ILE A 768 12.13 -12.12 -15.25
C ILE A 768 13.38 -12.59 -16.01
N CYS A 769 14.45 -11.80 -16.04
CA CYS A 769 15.69 -12.15 -16.74
C CYS A 769 16.25 -13.51 -16.26
N ASN A 770 16.41 -13.67 -14.95
CA ASN A 770 16.97 -14.87 -14.35
C ASN A 770 16.12 -16.11 -14.65
N PHE A 771 14.79 -16.01 -14.54
CA PHE A 771 13.89 -17.13 -14.82
C PHE A 771 13.86 -17.50 -16.30
N VAL A 772 13.84 -16.51 -17.20
CA VAL A 772 13.87 -16.74 -18.65
C VAL A 772 15.20 -17.37 -19.09
N ASN A 773 16.31 -17.08 -18.41
CA ASN A 773 17.63 -17.65 -18.64
C ASN A 773 17.94 -18.94 -17.82
N ASP A 774 16.94 -19.53 -17.15
CA ASP A 774 17.07 -20.77 -16.34
C ASP A 774 18.08 -20.67 -15.17
N SER A 775 18.17 -19.49 -14.55
CA SER A 775 19.08 -19.16 -13.43
C SER A 775 18.35 -18.54 -12.23
N TYR A 776 17.14 -19.04 -11.91
CA TYR A 776 16.26 -18.58 -10.82
C TYR A 776 16.16 -19.62 -9.70
#